data_AF-A0ABD6EVI5-F1
#
_entry.id   AF-A0ABD6EVI5-F1
#
_cell.length_a   1.000
_cell.length_b   1.000
_cell.length_c   1.000
_cell.angle_alpha   90.00
_cell.angle_beta   90.00
_cell.angle_gamma   90.00
#
_symmetry.space_group_name_H-M   'P 1'
#
loop_
_entity.id
_entity.type
_entity.pdbx_description
1 polymer ?
#
loop_
_entity_poly.entity_id
_entity_poly.type
_entity_poly.pdbx_seq_one_letter_code
_entity_poly.pdbx_strand_id
1 'polypeptide(L)'
;MKNYSSEAVVTIQTNIRSFIEVTTWQWNRLFRQVRQLIPLNRDKKKVEELEEEKRLLIAKIKEMEEQLRNTNSLLRLAEAKIKSLKDEKEVCEAGNEELKMELHRHEQVMEIMEKRFDEQHAKVMRIHSCLRDNERKLERIEEEKKELENEVNKWKDKYNIENVKRIGIEHDHEQCESIQQELETKLDKINEEREKETEQYRQFDLKLGEMKKKIEEQSKTIAEQNRSICQLNENLAKKESIVSNEKRNRKKIEAEKSELSAEITRLKEMAAKESVKISTMEETCRDKDRQIRRLQQKIDESNDNMTRNIEELKKIHRESKQELQEKIDELKSTNRRLESENRALKLKADAVSERESSIESDYVGYRSSRMNNRQFSYGSLSSTGSLSSYRSFSHRRTTEPDLRLFHHTDSGIEQMTMSRCSSQSQLANERKIAQLERQLQSAHTDNQIQKREIEVYKSNISQSERDRETLSRKVRTLMSEINTLERSLGEQTERADSLESKYKKVQNDLQNMKNKYENSVRESQSELLELRKNMRLKIDEAIRKNENARSREYDSDQQICDLRDELDDLKRQLERANKQIAQAENLRKSQEKYGETWENQYRIAISELQSLRDENANLKSKIRRQYREVELLTQQSKVGDEVAKLETRFDFQTESQSDSERSDAISDPR
;
A
#
# COMPACT_ATOMS: atom_id res chain seq x y z
N MET A 1 -89.06 144.80 -175.98
CA MET A 1 -90.06 144.12 -176.82
C MET A 1 -89.59 144.12 -178.27
N LYS A 2 -89.36 142.94 -178.87
CA LYS A 2 -89.49 142.57 -180.31
C LYS A 2 -88.90 141.16 -180.52
N ASN A 3 -89.28 140.49 -181.60
CA ASN A 3 -88.74 139.24 -182.17
C ASN A 3 -88.79 137.91 -181.37
N TYR A 4 -88.88 137.88 -180.04
CA TYR A 4 -88.86 136.62 -179.25
C TYR A 4 -89.88 135.55 -179.68
N SER A 5 -91.06 135.93 -180.21
CA SER A 5 -92.06 134.96 -180.69
C SER A 5 -91.64 134.20 -181.95
N SER A 6 -90.73 134.75 -182.76
CA SER A 6 -90.18 134.03 -183.93
C SER A 6 -89.05 133.11 -183.51
N GLU A 7 -88.18 133.59 -182.60
CA GLU A 7 -87.03 132.84 -182.11
C GLU A 7 -87.45 131.57 -181.37
N ALA A 8 -88.41 131.67 -180.43
CA ALA A 8 -88.93 130.51 -179.71
C ALA A 8 -89.56 129.46 -180.64
N VAL A 9 -90.29 129.88 -181.68
CA VAL A 9 -90.85 128.95 -182.68
C VAL A 9 -89.75 128.30 -183.52
N VAL A 10 -88.72 129.05 -183.92
CA VAL A 10 -87.54 128.49 -184.61
C VAL A 10 -86.78 127.51 -183.73
N THR A 11 -86.58 127.80 -182.44
CA THR A 11 -85.95 126.87 -181.48
C THR A 11 -86.77 125.59 -181.33
N ILE A 12 -88.10 125.69 -181.20
CA ILE A 12 -89.00 124.52 -181.11
C ILE A 12 -88.96 123.70 -182.40
N GLN A 13 -89.08 124.33 -183.59
CA GLN A 13 -89.02 123.64 -184.88
C GLN A 13 -87.65 122.99 -185.14
N THR A 14 -86.56 123.65 -184.74
CA THR A 14 -85.20 123.12 -184.86
C THR A 14 -85.01 121.93 -183.92
N ASN A 15 -85.41 122.06 -182.66
CA ASN A 15 -85.36 120.95 -181.69
C ASN A 15 -86.22 119.75 -182.14
N ILE A 16 -87.38 119.98 -182.77
CA ILE A 16 -88.21 118.90 -183.32
C ILE A 16 -87.55 118.25 -184.54
N ARG A 17 -86.96 119.01 -185.48
CA ARG A 17 -86.20 118.44 -186.61
C ARG A 17 -85.00 117.62 -186.10
N SER A 18 -84.16 118.21 -185.26
CA SER A 18 -83.03 117.51 -184.65
C SER A 18 -83.47 116.29 -183.85
N PHE A 19 -84.61 116.32 -183.16
CA PHE A 19 -85.15 115.13 -182.48
C PHE A 19 -85.58 114.04 -183.47
N ILE A 20 -86.21 114.38 -184.59
CA ILE A 20 -86.62 113.41 -185.63
C ILE A 20 -85.39 112.79 -186.31
N GLU A 21 -84.43 113.61 -186.74
CA GLU A 21 -83.16 113.16 -187.32
C GLU A 21 -82.42 112.25 -186.33
N VAL A 22 -82.18 112.75 -185.11
CA VAL A 22 -81.39 112.05 -184.10
C VAL A 22 -82.14 110.84 -183.51
N THR A 23 -83.47 110.72 -183.59
CA THR A 23 -84.17 109.47 -183.17
C THR A 23 -84.09 108.34 -184.18
N THR A 24 -83.92 108.63 -185.48
CA THR A 24 -83.58 107.59 -186.48
C THR A 24 -82.11 107.16 -186.41
N TRP A 25 -81.25 107.99 -185.82
CA TRP A 25 -79.80 107.78 -185.77
C TRP A 25 -79.41 106.68 -184.77
N GLN A 26 -78.78 105.61 -185.27
CA GLN A 26 -78.45 104.42 -184.46
C GLN A 26 -77.62 104.75 -183.20
N TRP A 27 -76.70 105.72 -183.30
CA TRP A 27 -75.89 106.19 -182.18
C TRP A 27 -76.70 106.78 -181.01
N ASN A 28 -77.84 107.42 -181.27
CA ASN A 28 -78.73 107.90 -180.20
C ASN A 28 -79.48 106.74 -179.52
N ARG A 29 -79.80 105.68 -180.26
CA ARG A 29 -80.41 104.47 -179.69
C ARG A 29 -79.44 103.78 -178.73
N LEU A 30 -78.16 103.70 -179.12
CA LEU A 30 -77.08 103.24 -178.24
C LEU A 30 -76.88 104.20 -177.05
N PHE A 31 -76.82 105.50 -177.29
CA PHE A 31 -76.67 106.52 -176.23
C PHE A 31 -77.81 106.47 -175.20
N ARG A 32 -79.06 106.21 -175.61
CA ARG A 32 -80.18 106.04 -174.67
C ARG A 32 -80.04 104.81 -173.77
N GLN A 33 -79.43 103.72 -174.25
CA GLN A 33 -79.11 102.55 -173.43
C GLN A 33 -77.92 102.84 -172.50
N VAL A 34 -76.82 103.36 -173.05
CA VAL A 34 -75.58 103.65 -172.31
C VAL A 34 -75.76 104.79 -171.30
N ARG A 35 -76.67 105.74 -171.52
CA ARG A 35 -76.96 106.84 -170.57
C ARG A 35 -77.48 106.37 -169.21
N GLN A 36 -78.03 105.16 -169.09
CA GLN A 36 -78.39 104.56 -167.79
C GLN A 36 -77.20 103.84 -167.12
N LEU A 37 -76.09 103.66 -167.84
CA LEU A 37 -74.87 102.98 -167.39
C LEU A 37 -73.68 103.94 -167.22
N ILE A 38 -73.80 105.22 -167.61
CA ILE A 38 -72.85 106.28 -167.28
C ILE A 38 -73.13 106.71 -165.83
N PRO A 39 -72.25 106.42 -164.86
CA PRO A 39 -72.52 106.73 -163.46
C PRO A 39 -72.50 108.23 -163.23
N LEU A 40 -73.38 108.73 -162.36
CA LEU A 40 -73.31 110.10 -161.89
C LEU A 40 -72.14 110.21 -160.89
N ASN A 41 -71.55 111.39 -160.71
CA ASN A 41 -70.41 111.59 -159.79
C ASN A 41 -70.69 111.18 -158.32
N ARG A 42 -71.97 110.97 -157.95
CA ARG A 42 -72.39 110.43 -156.66
C ARG A 42 -72.09 108.93 -156.51
N ASP A 43 -72.21 108.17 -157.58
CA ASP A 43 -72.08 106.71 -157.58
C ASP A 43 -70.62 106.28 -157.50
N LYS A 44 -69.70 107.10 -158.06
CA LYS A 44 -68.26 106.84 -157.97
C LYS A 44 -67.74 106.89 -156.52
N LYS A 45 -68.19 107.88 -155.74
CA LYS A 45 -67.93 107.94 -154.28
C LYS A 45 -68.49 106.73 -153.54
N LYS A 46 -69.68 106.25 -153.94
CA LYS A 46 -70.31 105.06 -153.35
C LYS A 46 -69.47 103.80 -153.52
N VAL A 47 -68.76 103.67 -154.66
CA VAL A 47 -67.81 102.57 -154.90
C VAL A 47 -66.54 102.75 -154.07
N GLU A 48 -65.97 103.94 -154.01
CA GLU A 48 -64.78 104.24 -153.19
C GLU A 48 -65.05 103.98 -151.68
N GLU A 49 -66.23 104.35 -151.17
CA GLU A 49 -66.72 104.01 -149.82
C GLU A 49 -66.75 102.48 -149.58
N LEU A 50 -67.32 101.71 -150.51
CA LEU A 50 -67.46 100.25 -150.40
C LEU A 50 -66.12 99.51 -150.57
N GLU A 51 -65.19 100.04 -151.36
CA GLU A 51 -63.83 99.49 -151.49
C GLU A 51 -62.99 99.74 -150.23
N GLU A 52 -63.17 100.88 -149.57
CA GLU A 52 -62.56 101.16 -148.26
C GLU A 52 -63.16 100.28 -147.16
N GLU A 53 -64.49 100.15 -147.09
CA GLU A 53 -65.18 99.24 -146.17
C GLU A 53 -64.74 97.78 -146.37
N LYS A 54 -64.64 97.31 -147.62
CA LYS A 54 -64.08 95.99 -147.94
C LYS A 54 -62.62 95.85 -147.48
N ARG A 55 -61.79 96.89 -147.61
CA ARG A 55 -60.39 96.86 -147.16
C ARG A 55 -60.28 96.77 -145.64
N LEU A 56 -61.13 97.52 -144.92
CA LEU A 56 -61.25 97.47 -143.46
C LEU A 56 -61.77 96.10 -142.97
N LEU A 57 -62.75 95.51 -143.65
CA LEU A 57 -63.25 94.16 -143.34
C LEU A 57 -62.16 93.09 -143.57
N ILE A 58 -61.38 93.18 -144.64
CA ILE A 58 -60.25 92.26 -144.89
C ILE A 58 -59.15 92.43 -143.83
N ALA A 59 -58.84 93.66 -143.42
CA ALA A 59 -57.90 93.92 -142.33
C ALA A 59 -58.39 93.31 -141.01
N LYS A 60 -59.69 93.47 -140.70
CA LYS A 60 -60.31 92.92 -139.48
C LYS A 60 -60.42 91.39 -139.51
N ILE A 61 -60.63 90.77 -140.67
CA ILE A 61 -60.55 89.31 -140.81
C ILE A 61 -59.13 88.82 -140.49
N LYS A 62 -58.09 89.46 -141.01
CA LYS A 62 -56.69 89.10 -140.70
C LYS A 62 -56.36 89.29 -139.21
N GLU A 63 -56.84 90.37 -138.60
CA GLU A 63 -56.72 90.60 -137.16
C GLU A 63 -57.37 89.47 -136.36
N MET A 64 -58.61 89.08 -136.71
CA MET A 64 -59.32 87.96 -136.09
C MET A 64 -58.61 86.61 -136.33
N GLU A 65 -58.04 86.36 -137.52
CA GLU A 65 -57.24 85.16 -137.82
C GLU A 65 -55.92 85.12 -137.01
N GLU A 66 -55.32 86.26 -136.70
CA GLU A 66 -54.14 86.36 -135.85
C GLU A 66 -54.48 86.18 -134.37
N GLN A 67 -55.57 86.80 -133.89
CA GLN A 67 -56.14 86.53 -132.57
C GLN A 67 -56.53 85.05 -132.41
N LEU A 68 -57.11 84.42 -133.44
CA LEU A 68 -57.45 82.99 -133.44
C LEU A 68 -56.20 82.10 -133.38
N ARG A 69 -55.13 82.44 -134.10
CA ARG A 69 -53.85 81.72 -134.02
C ARG A 69 -53.18 81.87 -132.65
N ASN A 70 -53.21 83.07 -132.08
CA ASN A 70 -52.67 83.35 -130.75
C ASN A 70 -53.45 82.63 -129.65
N THR A 71 -54.78 82.63 -129.70
CA THR A 71 -55.62 81.87 -128.74
C THR A 71 -55.46 80.36 -128.89
N ASN A 72 -55.30 79.81 -130.10
CA ASN A 72 -54.98 78.39 -130.29
C ASN A 72 -53.57 78.03 -129.79
N SER A 73 -52.59 78.94 -129.89
CA SER A 73 -51.25 78.75 -129.32
C SER A 73 -51.31 78.72 -127.79
N LEU A 74 -52.01 79.68 -127.18
CA LEU A 74 -52.24 79.74 -125.73
C LEU A 74 -53.04 78.52 -125.23
N LEU A 75 -54.03 78.04 -125.99
CA LEU A 75 -54.79 76.83 -125.67
C LEU A 75 -53.87 75.61 -125.61
N ARG A 76 -53.02 75.40 -126.63
CA ARG A 76 -52.05 74.28 -126.63
C ARG A 76 -51.05 74.35 -125.48
N LEU A 77 -50.60 75.55 -125.11
CA LEU A 77 -49.73 75.75 -123.95
C LEU A 77 -50.46 75.45 -122.63
N ALA A 78 -51.73 75.84 -122.52
CA ALA A 78 -52.59 75.52 -121.37
C ALA A 78 -52.87 74.02 -121.28
N GLU A 79 -53.21 73.35 -122.39
CA GLU A 79 -53.39 71.90 -122.49
C GLU A 79 -52.12 71.15 -122.06
N ALA A 80 -50.95 71.58 -122.55
CA ALA A 80 -49.67 70.99 -122.18
C ALA A 80 -49.35 71.16 -120.68
N LYS A 81 -49.60 72.34 -120.09
CA LYS A 81 -49.38 72.52 -118.64
C LYS A 81 -50.47 71.85 -117.79
N ILE A 82 -51.72 71.75 -118.25
CA ILE A 82 -52.76 70.93 -117.61
C ILE A 82 -52.33 69.46 -117.60
N LYS A 83 -51.74 68.95 -118.68
CA LYS A 83 -51.18 67.60 -118.69
C LYS A 83 -50.04 67.47 -117.69
N SER A 84 -49.03 68.35 -117.72
CA SER A 84 -47.91 68.22 -116.77
C SER A 84 -48.37 68.36 -115.31
N LEU A 85 -49.36 69.19 -115.00
CA LEU A 85 -49.96 69.29 -113.66
C LEU A 85 -50.74 68.03 -113.24
N LYS A 86 -51.32 67.28 -114.18
CA LYS A 86 -51.91 65.97 -113.90
C LYS A 86 -50.83 64.92 -113.67
N ASP A 87 -49.84 64.85 -114.56
CA ASP A 87 -48.69 63.95 -114.43
C ASP A 87 -47.96 64.21 -113.08
N GLU A 88 -47.73 65.48 -112.71
CA GLU A 88 -47.19 65.93 -111.41
C GLU A 88 -48.08 65.54 -110.22
N LYS A 89 -49.41 65.65 -110.35
CA LYS A 89 -50.38 65.27 -109.31
C LYS A 89 -50.41 63.76 -109.08
N GLU A 90 -50.42 62.95 -110.15
CA GLU A 90 -50.45 61.48 -110.06
C GLU A 90 -49.18 60.94 -109.39
N VAL A 91 -48.00 61.52 -109.69
CA VAL A 91 -46.75 61.21 -108.98
C VAL A 91 -46.82 61.61 -107.50
N CYS A 92 -47.41 62.77 -107.18
CA CYS A 92 -47.57 63.23 -105.80
C CYS A 92 -48.55 62.35 -105.00
N GLU A 93 -49.65 61.91 -105.60
CA GLU A 93 -50.62 60.99 -104.98
C GLU A 93 -50.02 59.60 -104.78
N ALA A 94 -49.24 59.08 -105.73
CA ALA A 94 -48.52 57.82 -105.57
C ALA A 94 -47.49 57.88 -104.41
N GLY A 95 -46.67 58.93 -104.34
CA GLY A 95 -45.70 59.12 -103.26
C GLY A 95 -46.35 59.36 -101.89
N ASN A 96 -47.54 59.96 -101.85
CA ASN A 96 -48.34 60.10 -100.62
C ASN A 96 -48.89 58.74 -100.16
N GLU A 97 -49.31 57.87 -101.08
CA GLU A 97 -49.76 56.51 -100.72
C GLU A 97 -48.59 55.62 -100.26
N GLU A 98 -47.42 55.73 -100.90
CA GLU A 98 -46.17 55.10 -100.43
C GLU A 98 -45.80 55.58 -99.01
N LEU A 99 -45.89 56.88 -98.74
CA LEU A 99 -45.66 57.44 -97.41
C LEU A 99 -46.66 56.92 -96.36
N LYS A 100 -47.94 56.76 -96.69
CA LYS A 100 -48.93 56.12 -95.80
C LYS A 100 -48.59 54.66 -95.52
N MET A 101 -48.19 53.90 -96.54
CA MET A 101 -47.82 52.49 -96.38
C MET A 101 -46.60 52.35 -95.46
N GLU A 102 -45.58 53.20 -95.61
CA GLU A 102 -44.40 53.16 -94.75
C GLU A 102 -44.67 53.71 -93.34
N LEU A 103 -45.55 54.71 -93.18
CA LEU A 103 -46.05 55.13 -91.87
C LEU A 103 -46.80 53.98 -91.16
N HIS A 104 -47.68 53.28 -91.84
CA HIS A 104 -48.37 52.13 -91.26
C HIS A 104 -47.41 50.96 -90.97
N ARG A 105 -46.38 50.77 -91.79
CA ARG A 105 -45.30 49.81 -91.51
C ARG A 105 -44.51 50.20 -90.26
N HIS A 106 -44.26 51.49 -90.03
CA HIS A 106 -43.67 52.00 -88.80
C HIS A 106 -44.59 51.83 -87.59
N GLU A 107 -45.89 52.06 -87.70
CA GLU A 107 -46.88 51.77 -86.64
C GLU A 107 -46.84 50.30 -86.22
N GLN A 108 -46.86 49.36 -87.18
CA GLN A 108 -46.74 47.92 -86.91
C GLN A 108 -45.42 47.57 -86.22
N VAL A 109 -44.31 48.17 -86.64
CA VAL A 109 -43.00 47.97 -85.99
C VAL A 109 -43.00 48.52 -84.55
N MET A 110 -43.61 49.68 -84.31
CA MET A 110 -43.75 50.26 -82.98
C MET A 110 -44.60 49.39 -82.05
N GLU A 111 -45.75 48.87 -82.53
CA GLU A 111 -46.61 47.97 -81.75
C GLU A 111 -45.89 46.66 -81.39
N ILE A 112 -45.07 46.12 -82.31
CA ILE A 112 -44.21 44.95 -82.04
C ILE A 112 -43.10 45.28 -81.04
N MET A 113 -42.54 46.50 -81.07
CA MET A 113 -41.53 46.96 -80.12
C MET A 113 -42.12 47.17 -78.72
N GLU A 114 -43.31 47.74 -78.61
CA GLU A 114 -44.05 47.94 -77.36
C GLU A 114 -44.39 46.60 -76.70
N LYS A 115 -45.01 45.67 -77.44
CA LYS A 115 -45.29 44.30 -76.95
C LYS A 115 -44.01 43.58 -76.48
N ARG A 116 -42.89 43.76 -77.20
CA ARG A 116 -41.59 43.22 -76.78
C ARG A 116 -41.02 43.90 -75.54
N PHE A 117 -41.24 45.21 -75.36
CA PHE A 117 -40.82 45.93 -74.17
C PHE A 117 -41.59 45.43 -72.94
N ASP A 118 -42.92 45.32 -73.03
CA ASP A 118 -43.77 44.79 -71.96
C ASP A 118 -43.44 43.34 -71.62
N GLU A 119 -43.19 42.50 -72.62
CA GLU A 119 -42.69 41.13 -72.41
C GLU A 119 -41.40 41.09 -71.60
N GLN A 120 -40.45 41.99 -71.89
CA GLN A 120 -39.17 42.05 -71.16
C GLN A 120 -39.36 42.66 -69.76
N HIS A 121 -40.21 43.67 -69.61
CA HIS A 121 -40.58 44.23 -68.32
C HIS A 121 -41.22 43.17 -67.41
N ALA A 122 -42.14 42.36 -67.94
CA ALA A 122 -42.76 41.23 -67.25
C ALA A 122 -41.81 40.06 -66.98
N LYS A 123 -40.70 39.92 -67.73
CA LYS A 123 -39.60 38.98 -67.41
C LYS A 123 -38.76 39.52 -66.25
N VAL A 124 -38.37 40.81 -66.30
CA VAL A 124 -37.61 41.50 -65.25
C VAL A 124 -38.36 41.52 -63.92
N MET A 125 -39.67 41.82 -63.91
CA MET A 125 -40.47 41.84 -62.67
C MET A 125 -40.61 40.45 -62.05
N ARG A 126 -40.71 39.37 -62.85
CA ARG A 126 -40.65 37.99 -62.34
C ARG A 126 -39.28 37.67 -61.75
N ILE A 127 -38.19 38.07 -62.40
CA ILE A 127 -36.82 37.90 -61.86
C ILE A 127 -36.69 38.62 -60.50
N HIS A 128 -37.15 39.86 -60.37
CA HIS A 128 -37.15 40.59 -59.09
C HIS A 128 -38.07 39.98 -58.01
N SER A 129 -39.13 39.25 -58.37
CA SER A 129 -39.89 38.46 -57.39
C SER A 129 -39.07 37.26 -56.92
N CYS A 130 -38.55 36.46 -57.86
CA CYS A 130 -37.75 35.28 -57.55
C CYS A 130 -36.48 35.59 -56.77
N LEU A 131 -35.83 36.73 -57.02
CA LEU A 131 -34.67 37.19 -56.23
C LEU A 131 -35.08 37.49 -54.78
N ARG A 132 -36.13 38.29 -54.55
CA ARG A 132 -36.63 38.60 -53.19
C ARG A 132 -37.11 37.36 -52.43
N ASP A 133 -37.72 36.40 -53.13
CA ASP A 133 -38.14 35.14 -52.53
C ASP A 133 -36.97 34.15 -52.32
N ASN A 134 -35.79 34.42 -52.88
CA ASN A 134 -34.55 33.70 -52.57
C ASN A 134 -33.73 34.40 -51.48
N GLU A 135 -33.70 35.73 -51.43
CA GLU A 135 -33.17 36.53 -50.32
C GLU A 135 -33.84 36.08 -49.01
N ARG A 136 -35.18 36.06 -48.96
CA ARG A 136 -35.99 35.52 -47.85
C ARG A 136 -35.79 34.03 -47.52
N LYS A 137 -35.08 33.26 -48.36
CA LYS A 137 -34.70 31.87 -48.05
C LYS A 137 -33.29 31.83 -47.47
N LEU A 138 -32.38 32.64 -48.02
CA LEU A 138 -31.03 32.80 -47.47
C LEU A 138 -31.08 33.35 -46.04
N GLU A 139 -31.88 34.38 -45.77
CA GLU A 139 -32.10 34.93 -44.42
C GLU A 139 -32.49 33.83 -43.42
N ARG A 140 -33.51 33.02 -43.73
CA ARG A 140 -33.96 31.91 -42.87
C ARG A 140 -32.93 30.79 -42.74
N ILE A 141 -32.18 30.47 -43.80
CA ILE A 141 -31.11 29.47 -43.74
C ILE A 141 -29.94 29.98 -42.88
N GLU A 142 -29.66 31.27 -42.87
CA GLU A 142 -28.66 31.88 -41.98
C GLU A 142 -29.14 31.94 -40.52
N GLU A 143 -30.44 32.16 -40.27
CA GLU A 143 -31.07 32.03 -38.95
C GLU A 143 -31.00 30.58 -38.43
N GLU A 144 -31.49 29.61 -39.20
CA GLU A 144 -31.44 28.17 -38.86
C GLU A 144 -30.00 27.69 -38.62
N LYS A 145 -29.05 28.10 -39.48
CA LYS A 145 -27.62 27.82 -39.31
C LYS A 145 -27.11 28.38 -37.98
N LYS A 146 -27.43 29.63 -37.65
CA LYS A 146 -27.00 30.30 -36.42
C LYS A 146 -27.62 29.64 -35.17
N GLU A 147 -28.85 29.16 -35.24
CA GLU A 147 -29.45 28.37 -34.16
C GLU A 147 -28.70 27.04 -33.97
N LEU A 148 -28.44 26.30 -35.05
CA LEU A 148 -27.68 25.05 -35.02
C LEU A 148 -26.23 25.25 -34.52
N GLU A 149 -25.55 26.32 -34.91
CA GLU A 149 -24.22 26.67 -34.38
C GLU A 149 -24.26 26.93 -32.86
N ASN A 150 -25.32 27.60 -32.36
CA ASN A 150 -25.54 27.79 -30.94
C ASN A 150 -25.86 26.47 -30.20
N GLU A 151 -26.62 25.55 -30.81
CA GLU A 151 -26.86 24.23 -30.23
C GLU A 151 -25.59 23.37 -30.17
N VAL A 152 -24.81 23.34 -31.25
CA VAL A 152 -23.51 22.65 -31.32
C VAL A 152 -22.57 23.17 -30.22
N ASN A 153 -22.54 24.48 -29.96
CA ASN A 153 -21.73 25.03 -28.87
C ASN A 153 -22.27 24.64 -27.48
N LYS A 154 -23.58 24.72 -27.23
CA LYS A 154 -24.19 24.21 -25.98
C LYS A 154 -23.87 22.72 -25.73
N TRP A 155 -23.80 21.90 -26.79
CA TRP A 155 -23.45 20.48 -26.68
C TRP A 155 -21.95 20.27 -26.43
N LYS A 156 -21.05 21.06 -27.04
CA LYS A 156 -19.62 21.07 -26.69
C LYS A 156 -19.41 21.44 -25.22
N ASP A 157 -20.10 22.46 -24.72
CA ASP A 157 -19.97 22.89 -23.32
C ASP A 157 -20.43 21.81 -22.34
N LYS A 158 -21.59 21.18 -22.60
CA LYS A 158 -22.06 20.00 -21.84
C LYS A 158 -21.05 18.85 -21.88
N TYR A 159 -20.51 18.53 -23.05
CA TYR A 159 -19.51 17.48 -23.23
C TYR A 159 -18.22 17.79 -22.45
N ASN A 160 -17.73 19.03 -22.52
CA ASN A 160 -16.54 19.47 -21.78
C ASN A 160 -16.74 19.38 -20.26
N ILE A 161 -17.91 19.81 -19.76
CA ILE A 161 -18.28 19.70 -18.34
C ILE A 161 -18.30 18.22 -17.91
N GLU A 162 -18.92 17.35 -18.70
CA GLU A 162 -19.01 15.92 -18.37
C GLU A 162 -17.65 15.21 -18.46
N ASN A 163 -16.82 15.57 -19.44
CA ASN A 163 -15.45 15.06 -19.57
C ASN A 163 -14.57 15.48 -18.37
N VAL A 164 -14.71 16.72 -17.88
CA VAL A 164 -14.03 17.18 -16.65
C VAL A 164 -14.51 16.41 -15.41
N LYS A 165 -15.81 16.16 -15.26
CA LYS A 165 -16.32 15.29 -14.17
C LYS A 165 -15.76 13.87 -14.29
N ARG A 166 -15.73 13.31 -15.49
CA ARG A 166 -15.26 11.94 -15.75
C ARG A 166 -13.79 11.78 -15.35
N ILE A 167 -12.94 12.72 -15.73
CA ILE A 167 -11.53 12.78 -15.31
C ILE A 167 -11.42 12.92 -13.78
N GLY A 168 -12.30 13.70 -13.14
CA GLY A 168 -12.36 13.79 -11.68
C GLY A 168 -12.69 12.45 -11.01
N ILE A 169 -13.72 11.76 -11.49
CA ILE A 169 -14.14 10.43 -10.99
C ILE A 169 -13.07 9.37 -11.24
N GLU A 170 -12.40 9.41 -12.41
CA GLU A 170 -11.27 8.53 -12.72
C GLU A 170 -10.12 8.76 -11.73
N HIS A 171 -9.79 10.01 -11.41
CA HIS A 171 -8.74 10.33 -10.44
C HIS A 171 -9.12 10.00 -8.99
N ASP A 172 -10.37 10.23 -8.57
CA ASP A 172 -10.86 9.81 -7.25
C ASP A 172 -10.84 8.27 -7.11
N HIS A 173 -11.09 7.54 -8.21
CA HIS A 173 -10.98 6.08 -8.26
C HIS A 173 -9.53 5.59 -8.13
N GLU A 174 -8.58 6.21 -8.85
CA GLU A 174 -7.12 5.95 -8.69
C GLU A 174 -6.66 6.13 -7.23
N GLN A 175 -7.12 7.21 -6.57
CA GLN A 175 -6.82 7.44 -5.15
C GLN A 175 -7.43 6.36 -4.25
N CYS A 176 -8.66 5.91 -4.53
CA CYS A 176 -9.29 4.83 -3.77
C CYS A 176 -8.55 3.49 -3.94
N GLU A 177 -8.11 3.14 -5.16
CA GLU A 177 -7.31 1.92 -5.38
C GLU A 177 -5.96 1.98 -4.66
N SER A 178 -5.28 3.14 -4.68
CA SER A 178 -4.03 3.34 -3.94
C SER A 178 -4.23 3.17 -2.42
N ILE A 179 -5.31 3.71 -1.86
CA ILE A 179 -5.67 3.54 -0.44
C ILE A 179 -6.02 2.08 -0.14
N GLN A 180 -6.70 1.37 -1.04
CA GLN A 180 -7.01 -0.06 -0.88
C GLN A 180 -5.72 -0.90 -0.82
N GLN A 181 -4.79 -0.71 -1.76
CA GLN A 181 -3.51 -1.42 -1.78
C GLN A 181 -2.68 -1.15 -0.51
N GLU A 182 -2.71 0.09 0.00
CA GLU A 182 -2.11 0.46 1.28
C GLU A 182 -2.74 -0.28 2.48
N LEU A 183 -4.06 -0.48 2.46
CA LEU A 183 -4.80 -1.17 3.53
C LEU A 183 -4.60 -2.69 3.48
N GLU A 184 -4.59 -3.29 2.28
CA GLU A 184 -4.24 -4.70 2.06
C GLU A 184 -2.80 -4.98 2.55
N THR A 185 -1.84 -4.13 2.17
CA THR A 185 -0.45 -4.22 2.65
C THR A 185 -0.30 -4.07 4.18
N LYS A 186 -1.24 -3.39 4.85
CA LYS A 186 -1.28 -3.29 6.32
C LYS A 186 -1.95 -4.52 6.95
N LEU A 187 -3.00 -5.05 6.32
CA LEU A 187 -3.69 -6.27 6.74
C LEU A 187 -2.74 -7.48 6.72
N ASP A 188 -1.95 -7.63 5.65
CA ASP A 188 -1.00 -8.74 5.51
C ASP A 188 0.08 -8.72 6.59
N LYS A 189 0.61 -7.54 6.94
CA LYS A 189 1.56 -7.38 8.04
C LYS A 189 0.96 -7.76 9.40
N ILE A 190 -0.29 -7.36 9.64
CA ILE A 190 -1.02 -7.73 10.87
C ILE A 190 -1.29 -9.25 10.90
N ASN A 191 -1.57 -9.88 9.74
CA ASN A 191 -1.69 -11.34 9.64
C ASN A 191 -0.35 -12.05 9.94
N GLU A 192 0.76 -11.59 9.35
CA GLU A 192 2.09 -12.12 9.67
C GLU A 192 2.44 -11.97 11.17
N GLU A 193 2.14 -10.82 11.77
CA GLU A 193 2.37 -10.57 13.20
C GLU A 193 1.52 -11.49 14.07
N ARG A 194 0.23 -11.65 13.77
CA ARG A 194 -0.65 -12.62 14.43
C ARG A 194 -0.14 -14.05 14.32
N GLU A 195 0.41 -14.45 13.18
CA GLU A 195 0.99 -15.79 13.00
C GLU A 195 2.28 -15.98 13.81
N LYS A 196 3.15 -14.96 13.85
CA LYS A 196 4.36 -14.94 14.70
C LYS A 196 4.01 -15.02 16.19
N GLU A 197 2.95 -14.34 16.64
CA GLU A 197 2.43 -14.46 18.01
C GLU A 197 1.83 -15.85 18.27
N THR A 198 1.01 -16.36 17.35
CA THR A 198 0.37 -17.69 17.49
C THR A 198 1.40 -18.81 17.64
N GLU A 199 2.50 -18.76 16.88
CA GLU A 199 3.62 -19.68 17.00
C GLU A 199 4.37 -19.51 18.34
N GLN A 200 4.53 -18.29 18.84
CA GLN A 200 5.11 -18.05 20.17
C GLN A 200 4.24 -18.64 21.29
N TYR A 201 2.92 -18.42 21.25
CA TYR A 201 1.97 -19.04 22.19
C TYR A 201 2.07 -20.57 22.16
N ARG A 202 2.09 -21.18 20.96
CA ARG A 202 2.28 -22.63 20.78
C ARG A 202 3.58 -23.15 21.40
N GLN A 203 4.67 -22.38 21.30
CA GLN A 203 5.95 -22.72 21.95
C GLN A 203 5.91 -22.56 23.49
N PHE A 204 5.17 -21.58 24.03
CA PHE A 204 4.97 -21.44 25.47
C PHE A 204 4.09 -22.57 26.03
N ASP A 205 3.03 -22.98 25.34
CA ASP A 205 2.19 -24.12 25.73
C ASP A 205 2.96 -25.44 25.77
N LEU A 206 3.85 -25.68 24.79
CA LEU A 206 4.75 -26.85 24.80
C LEU A 206 5.67 -26.83 26.03
N LYS A 207 6.30 -25.68 26.34
CA LYS A 207 7.16 -25.51 27.53
C LYS A 207 6.36 -25.69 28.84
N LEU A 208 5.13 -25.19 28.90
CA LEU A 208 4.22 -25.43 30.03
C LEU A 208 3.86 -26.91 30.17
N GLY A 209 3.63 -27.63 29.07
CA GLY A 209 3.40 -29.08 29.05
C GLY A 209 4.59 -29.87 29.58
N GLU A 210 5.81 -29.52 29.18
CA GLU A 210 7.04 -30.12 29.71
C GLU A 210 7.24 -29.85 31.21
N MET A 211 7.01 -28.60 31.65
CA MET A 211 7.15 -28.24 33.07
C MET A 211 6.10 -28.95 33.94
N LYS A 212 4.87 -29.10 33.46
CA LYS A 212 3.83 -29.91 34.13
C LYS A 212 4.26 -31.37 34.29
N LYS A 213 4.83 -32.00 33.24
CA LYS A 213 5.37 -33.37 33.32
C LYS A 213 6.50 -33.49 34.36
N LYS A 214 7.47 -32.57 34.35
CA LYS A 214 8.57 -32.53 35.33
C LYS A 214 8.07 -32.39 36.77
N ILE A 215 7.04 -31.57 37.01
CA ILE A 215 6.40 -31.43 38.32
C ILE A 215 5.70 -32.74 38.74
N GLU A 216 5.05 -33.44 37.81
CA GLU A 216 4.41 -34.74 38.07
C GLU A 216 5.44 -35.85 38.40
N GLU A 217 6.56 -35.88 37.68
CA GLU A 217 7.70 -36.78 37.92
C GLU A 217 8.37 -36.51 39.28
N GLN A 218 8.60 -35.24 39.61
CA GLN A 218 9.08 -34.83 40.93
C GLN A 218 8.09 -35.22 42.04
N SER A 219 6.78 -35.04 41.81
CA SER A 219 5.73 -35.43 42.78
C SER A 219 5.70 -36.94 43.03
N LYS A 220 5.88 -37.76 41.98
CA LYS A 220 6.03 -39.22 42.11
C LYS A 220 7.29 -39.58 42.91
N THR A 221 8.42 -38.95 42.60
CA THR A 221 9.70 -39.14 43.32
C THR A 221 9.56 -38.80 44.81
N ILE A 222 8.91 -37.69 45.15
CA ILE A 222 8.63 -37.27 46.54
C ILE A 222 7.71 -38.29 47.24
N ALA A 223 6.69 -38.81 46.56
CA ALA A 223 5.81 -39.85 47.12
C ALA A 223 6.55 -41.17 47.40
N GLU A 224 7.50 -41.55 46.54
CA GLU A 224 8.37 -42.73 46.74
C GLU A 224 9.36 -42.53 47.89
N GLN A 225 10.01 -41.36 47.96
CA GLN A 225 10.88 -40.99 49.08
C GLN A 225 10.12 -40.99 50.41
N ASN A 226 8.91 -40.42 50.46
CA ASN A 226 8.07 -40.44 51.67
C ASN A 226 7.68 -41.87 52.08
N ARG A 227 7.33 -42.75 51.14
CA ARG A 227 7.09 -44.19 51.45
C ARG A 227 8.34 -44.86 52.04
N SER A 228 9.52 -44.58 51.47
CA SER A 228 10.80 -45.09 51.97
C SER A 228 11.08 -44.60 53.40
N ILE A 229 10.87 -43.31 53.67
CA ILE A 229 11.00 -42.72 55.02
C ILE A 229 10.03 -43.39 56.01
N CYS A 230 8.78 -43.64 55.64
CA CYS A 230 7.83 -44.38 56.49
C CYS A 230 8.33 -45.80 56.82
N GLN A 231 8.82 -46.55 55.81
CA GLN A 231 9.37 -47.90 56.02
C GLN A 231 10.63 -47.89 56.89
N LEU A 232 11.51 -46.89 56.72
CA LEU A 232 12.69 -46.71 57.56
C LEU A 232 12.33 -46.37 59.00
N ASN A 233 11.35 -45.50 59.22
CA ASN A 233 10.86 -45.13 60.57
C ASN A 233 10.18 -46.31 61.28
N GLU A 234 9.37 -47.10 60.57
CA GLU A 234 8.84 -48.36 61.09
C GLU A 234 9.95 -49.32 61.52
N ASN A 235 10.99 -49.46 60.69
CA ASN A 235 12.11 -50.34 60.97
C ASN A 235 12.98 -49.82 62.12
N LEU A 236 13.13 -48.50 62.25
CA LEU A 236 13.76 -47.86 63.41
C LEU A 236 13.00 -48.20 64.69
N ALA A 237 11.69 -47.98 64.74
CA ALA A 237 10.86 -48.29 65.91
C ALA A 237 10.90 -49.79 66.28
N LYS A 238 10.91 -50.69 65.30
CA LYS A 238 11.12 -52.14 65.51
C LYS A 238 12.49 -52.43 66.15
N LYS A 239 13.56 -51.75 65.72
CA LYS A 239 14.91 -51.88 66.30
C LYS A 239 15.01 -51.24 67.70
N GLU A 240 14.40 -50.09 67.94
CA GLU A 240 14.35 -49.43 69.26
C GLU A 240 13.61 -50.29 70.30
N SER A 241 12.52 -50.96 69.89
CA SER A 241 11.81 -51.94 70.71
C SER A 241 12.72 -53.13 71.07
N ILE A 242 13.45 -53.69 70.10
CA ILE A 242 14.44 -54.76 70.34
C ILE A 242 15.54 -54.29 71.31
N VAL A 243 16.15 -53.13 71.08
CA VAL A 243 17.20 -52.55 71.95
C VAL A 243 16.66 -52.26 73.36
N SER A 244 15.41 -51.83 73.49
CA SER A 244 14.77 -51.61 74.80
C SER A 244 14.53 -52.90 75.56
N ASN A 245 14.13 -53.97 74.86
CA ASN A 245 13.99 -55.30 75.45
C ASN A 245 15.35 -55.94 75.77
N GLU A 246 16.38 -55.73 74.95
CA GLU A 246 17.74 -56.16 75.26
C GLU A 246 18.29 -55.42 76.48
N LYS A 247 18.08 -54.10 76.61
CA LYS A 247 18.43 -53.34 77.82
C LYS A 247 17.71 -53.85 79.06
N ARG A 248 16.43 -54.26 78.96
CA ARG A 248 15.69 -54.92 80.06
C ARG A 248 16.30 -56.28 80.42
N ASN A 249 16.62 -57.10 79.43
CA ASN A 249 17.21 -58.43 79.65
C ASN A 249 18.62 -58.35 80.23
N ARG A 250 19.47 -57.44 79.74
CA ARG A 250 20.80 -57.15 80.34
C ARG A 250 20.68 -56.72 81.79
N LYS A 251 19.68 -55.90 82.15
CA LYS A 251 19.42 -55.53 83.56
C LYS A 251 19.01 -56.72 84.43
N LYS A 252 18.23 -57.66 83.91
CA LYS A 252 17.90 -58.92 84.62
C LYS A 252 19.15 -59.77 84.85
N ILE A 253 19.90 -60.05 83.78
CA ILE A 253 21.12 -60.87 83.82
C ILE A 253 22.17 -60.27 84.76
N GLU A 254 22.32 -58.95 84.79
CA GLU A 254 23.26 -58.28 85.71
C GLU A 254 22.78 -58.30 87.17
N ALA A 255 21.46 -58.29 87.42
CA ALA A 255 20.90 -58.50 88.75
C ALA A 255 21.07 -59.95 89.23
N GLU A 256 20.72 -60.93 88.40
CA GLU A 256 20.95 -62.37 88.64
C GLU A 256 22.44 -62.65 88.91
N LYS A 257 23.35 -62.02 88.16
CA LYS A 257 24.81 -62.06 88.37
C LYS A 257 25.23 -61.40 89.69
N SER A 258 24.57 -60.33 90.12
CA SER A 258 24.83 -59.70 91.43
C SER A 258 24.35 -60.59 92.59
N GLU A 259 23.20 -61.24 92.46
CA GLU A 259 22.68 -62.21 93.43
C GLU A 259 23.60 -63.44 93.54
N LEU A 260 24.01 -64.02 92.41
CA LEU A 260 24.98 -65.12 92.37
C LEU A 260 26.35 -64.70 92.94
N SER A 261 26.80 -63.47 92.73
CA SER A 261 28.04 -62.95 93.32
C SER A 261 27.93 -62.78 94.85
N ALA A 262 26.76 -62.39 95.36
CA ALA A 262 26.49 -62.33 96.79
C ALA A 262 26.46 -63.75 97.41
N GLU A 263 25.82 -64.71 96.75
CA GLU A 263 25.78 -66.10 97.23
C GLU A 263 27.16 -66.78 97.17
N ILE A 264 27.96 -66.54 96.12
CA ILE A 264 29.37 -66.97 96.08
C ILE A 264 30.18 -66.37 97.25
N THR A 265 29.88 -65.14 97.66
CA THR A 265 30.53 -64.50 98.81
C THR A 265 30.09 -65.15 100.12
N ARG A 266 28.79 -65.38 100.30
CA ARG A 266 28.21 -66.13 101.45
C ARG A 266 28.80 -67.53 101.57
N LEU A 267 28.91 -68.27 100.47
CA LEU A 267 29.49 -69.62 100.43
C LEU A 267 30.99 -69.60 100.76
N LYS A 268 31.75 -68.60 100.31
CA LYS A 268 33.15 -68.39 100.72
C LYS A 268 33.28 -68.10 102.22
N GLU A 269 32.41 -67.29 102.80
CA GLU A 269 32.39 -67.07 104.25
C GLU A 269 32.07 -68.35 105.04
N MET A 270 31.12 -69.15 104.56
CA MET A 270 30.79 -70.44 105.18
C MET A 270 31.97 -71.43 105.09
N ALA A 271 32.62 -71.52 103.93
CA ALA A 271 33.83 -72.33 103.75
C ALA A 271 34.98 -71.86 104.66
N ALA A 272 35.17 -70.56 104.83
CA ALA A 272 36.16 -70.01 105.76
C ALA A 272 35.84 -70.35 107.23
N LYS A 273 34.57 -70.25 107.64
CA LYS A 273 34.11 -70.63 108.99
C LYS A 273 34.37 -72.11 109.29
N GLU A 274 34.02 -73.01 108.36
CA GLU A 274 34.29 -74.45 108.55
C GLU A 274 35.79 -74.79 108.42
N SER A 275 36.58 -74.02 107.66
CA SER A 275 38.05 -74.16 107.65
C SER A 275 38.70 -73.83 109.00
N VAL A 276 38.23 -72.78 109.69
CA VAL A 276 38.65 -72.46 111.07
C VAL A 276 38.24 -73.56 112.05
N LYS A 277 37.05 -74.13 111.88
CA LYS A 277 36.52 -75.25 112.68
C LYS A 277 37.33 -76.55 112.48
N ILE A 278 37.73 -76.85 111.25
CA ILE A 278 38.65 -77.96 110.94
C ILE A 278 40.01 -77.73 111.63
N SER A 279 40.57 -76.51 111.54
CA SER A 279 41.85 -76.17 112.17
C SER A 279 41.81 -76.32 113.70
N THR A 280 40.73 -75.87 114.35
CA THR A 280 40.54 -76.07 115.81
C THR A 280 40.28 -77.53 116.19
N MET A 281 39.61 -78.32 115.34
CA MET A 281 39.51 -79.77 115.52
C MET A 281 40.88 -80.45 115.43
N GLU A 282 41.71 -80.13 114.44
CA GLU A 282 43.09 -80.62 114.35
C GLU A 282 43.90 -80.31 115.61
N GLU A 283 43.80 -79.09 116.14
CA GLU A 283 44.49 -78.69 117.38
C GLU A 283 44.07 -79.60 118.56
N THR A 284 42.76 -79.85 118.73
CA THR A 284 42.29 -80.77 119.79
C THR A 284 42.70 -82.23 119.56
N CYS A 285 42.89 -82.67 118.32
CA CYS A 285 43.48 -83.98 118.02
C CYS A 285 44.96 -84.03 118.41
N ARG A 286 45.74 -83.00 118.06
CA ARG A 286 47.16 -82.89 118.45
C ARG A 286 47.33 -82.87 119.98
N ASP A 287 46.43 -82.24 120.73
CA ASP A 287 46.45 -82.28 122.19
C ASP A 287 46.08 -83.67 122.76
N LYS A 288 45.13 -84.38 122.15
CA LYS A 288 44.88 -85.79 122.50
C LYS A 288 46.09 -86.67 122.20
N ASP A 289 46.81 -86.46 121.10
CA ASP A 289 48.05 -87.20 120.79
C ASP A 289 49.21 -86.88 121.76
N ARG A 290 49.25 -85.67 122.33
CA ARG A 290 50.17 -85.32 123.44
C ARG A 290 49.75 -86.04 124.72
N GLN A 291 48.44 -86.15 124.98
CA GLN A 291 47.90 -86.80 126.17
C GLN A 291 48.07 -88.33 126.11
N ILE A 292 47.83 -88.95 124.96
CA ILE A 292 48.08 -90.37 124.67
C ILE A 292 49.55 -90.70 124.91
N ARG A 293 50.50 -89.91 124.38
CA ARG A 293 51.94 -90.12 124.62
C ARG A 293 52.34 -90.09 126.10
N ARG A 294 51.73 -89.21 126.91
CA ARG A 294 51.94 -89.19 128.38
C ARG A 294 51.34 -90.42 129.09
N LEU A 295 50.29 -91.03 128.54
CA LEU A 295 49.71 -92.26 129.07
C LEU A 295 50.53 -93.49 128.65
N GLN A 296 51.02 -93.53 127.40
CA GLN A 296 52.00 -94.52 126.93
C GLN A 296 53.21 -94.58 127.88
N GLN A 297 53.85 -93.43 128.13
CA GLN A 297 55.03 -93.34 128.99
C GLN A 297 54.77 -93.91 130.40
N LYS A 298 53.60 -93.65 131.00
CA LYS A 298 53.23 -94.21 132.30
C LYS A 298 52.96 -95.71 132.28
N ILE A 299 52.46 -96.24 131.17
CA ILE A 299 52.29 -97.69 130.97
C ILE A 299 53.66 -98.35 130.83
N ASP A 300 54.59 -97.73 130.10
CA ASP A 300 55.96 -98.21 129.94
C ASP A 300 56.71 -98.21 131.27
N GLU A 301 56.66 -97.11 132.05
CA GLU A 301 57.19 -97.02 133.43
C GLU A 301 56.58 -98.10 134.37
N SER A 302 55.32 -98.47 134.17
CA SER A 302 54.64 -99.54 134.93
C SER A 302 55.05 -100.94 134.47
N ASN A 303 55.27 -101.16 133.16
CA ASN A 303 55.77 -102.42 132.60
C ASN A 303 57.21 -102.68 133.05
N ASP A 304 58.02 -101.64 133.14
CA ASP A 304 59.39 -101.67 133.65
C ASP A 304 59.43 -102.17 135.11
N ASN A 305 58.52 -101.65 135.95
CA ASN A 305 58.37 -102.11 137.34
C ASN A 305 57.77 -103.52 137.44
N MET A 306 56.81 -103.89 136.59
CA MET A 306 56.34 -105.29 136.51
C MET A 306 57.47 -106.24 136.08
N THR A 307 58.35 -105.82 135.17
CA THR A 307 59.48 -106.64 134.69
C THR A 307 60.48 -106.90 135.82
N ARG A 308 60.84 -105.86 136.60
CA ARG A 308 61.65 -106.01 137.83
C ARG A 308 61.01 -106.99 138.81
N ASN A 309 59.72 -106.84 139.10
CA ASN A 309 58.98 -107.72 140.01
C ASN A 309 58.92 -109.18 139.47
N ILE A 310 58.83 -109.37 138.15
CA ILE A 310 58.87 -110.69 137.50
C ILE A 310 60.27 -111.32 137.61
N GLU A 311 61.35 -110.54 137.56
CA GLU A 311 62.71 -111.03 137.75
C GLU A 311 63.03 -111.38 139.19
N GLU A 312 62.45 -110.64 140.15
CA GLU A 312 62.47 -110.96 141.57
C GLU A 312 61.64 -112.22 141.88
N LEU A 313 60.45 -112.37 141.30
CA LEU A 313 59.67 -113.63 141.32
C LEU A 313 60.44 -114.81 140.69
N LYS A 314 61.20 -114.59 139.60
CA LYS A 314 62.10 -115.59 139.00
C LYS A 314 63.33 -115.89 139.88
N LYS A 315 63.66 -115.06 140.88
CA LYS A 315 64.66 -115.37 141.91
C LYS A 315 64.04 -116.27 143.00
N ILE A 316 62.90 -115.86 143.56
CA ILE A 316 62.13 -116.65 144.54
C ILE A 316 61.76 -118.04 143.97
N HIS A 317 61.39 -118.11 142.69
CA HIS A 317 61.08 -119.39 142.03
C HIS A 317 62.31 -120.27 141.75
N ARG A 318 63.53 -119.72 141.70
CA ARG A 318 64.77 -120.54 141.69
C ARG A 318 65.03 -121.14 143.07
N GLU A 319 64.82 -120.35 144.13
CA GLU A 319 64.97 -120.76 145.53
C GLU A 319 63.94 -121.84 145.90
N SER A 320 62.65 -121.60 145.64
CA SER A 320 61.57 -122.57 145.89
C SER A 320 61.66 -123.85 145.03
N LYS A 321 62.20 -123.76 143.80
CA LYS A 321 62.48 -124.94 142.97
C LYS A 321 63.57 -125.83 143.57
N GLN A 322 64.50 -125.26 144.34
CA GLN A 322 65.55 -126.01 145.03
C GLN A 322 64.97 -126.82 146.20
N GLU A 323 64.13 -126.20 147.05
CA GLU A 323 63.39 -126.88 148.12
C GLU A 323 62.48 -128.00 147.59
N LEU A 324 61.81 -127.78 146.45
CA LEU A 324 61.00 -128.79 145.80
C LEU A 324 61.84 -129.93 145.21
N GLN A 325 63.08 -129.67 144.79
CA GLN A 325 63.95 -130.73 144.26
C GLN A 325 64.40 -131.70 145.36
N GLU A 326 64.68 -131.20 146.57
CA GLU A 326 65.01 -132.05 147.73
C GLU A 326 63.85 -132.99 148.09
N LYS A 327 62.61 -132.48 148.15
CA LYS A 327 61.39 -133.31 148.32
C LYS A 327 61.15 -134.29 147.15
N ILE A 328 61.52 -133.90 145.92
CA ILE A 328 61.46 -134.79 144.77
C ILE A 328 62.48 -135.93 144.90
N ASP A 329 63.64 -135.73 145.53
CA ASP A 329 64.64 -136.78 145.69
C ASP A 329 64.31 -137.75 146.85
N GLU A 330 63.59 -137.30 147.89
CA GLU A 330 62.85 -138.18 148.81
C GLU A 330 61.82 -139.04 148.04
N LEU A 331 60.99 -138.42 147.20
CA LEU A 331 59.95 -139.12 146.44
C LEU A 331 60.53 -140.05 145.36
N LYS A 332 61.66 -139.73 144.72
CA LYS A 332 62.34 -140.62 143.76
C LYS A 332 62.91 -141.87 144.41
N SER A 333 63.21 -141.86 145.72
CA SER A 333 63.49 -143.08 146.48
C SER A 333 62.31 -144.06 146.37
N THR A 334 61.08 -143.56 146.49
CA THR A 334 59.85 -144.38 146.38
C THR A 334 59.46 -144.70 144.93
N ASN A 335 59.61 -143.76 143.99
CA ASN A 335 59.15 -143.93 142.61
C ASN A 335 60.06 -144.83 141.73
N ARG A 336 61.31 -145.05 142.15
CA ARG A 336 62.17 -146.13 141.59
C ARG A 336 61.55 -147.54 141.73
N ARG A 337 60.48 -147.68 142.51
CA ARG A 337 59.72 -148.94 142.70
C ARG A 337 58.46 -149.07 141.82
N LEU A 338 58.14 -148.08 140.96
CA LEU A 338 56.91 -148.07 140.15
C LEU A 338 57.12 -147.70 138.66
N GLU A 339 58.00 -146.75 138.33
CA GLU A 339 58.19 -146.30 136.93
C GLU A 339 59.05 -147.24 136.03
N SER A 340 59.13 -148.52 136.39
CA SER A 340 59.57 -149.59 135.48
C SER A 340 58.55 -149.92 134.38
N GLU A 341 57.30 -149.47 134.52
CA GLU A 341 56.15 -150.11 133.85
C GLU A 341 55.58 -149.37 132.63
N ASN A 342 55.78 -148.04 132.48
CA ASN A 342 54.95 -147.22 131.56
C ASN A 342 55.71 -146.46 130.45
N ARG A 343 56.80 -147.02 129.91
CA ARG A 343 57.76 -146.33 129.03
C ARG A 343 57.50 -146.45 127.51
N ALA A 344 56.25 -146.50 127.04
CA ALA A 344 55.92 -147.10 125.71
C ALA A 344 55.31 -146.23 124.56
N LEU A 345 54.86 -144.96 124.72
CA LEU A 345 53.98 -144.24 123.73
C LEU A 345 54.48 -142.90 123.11
N LYS A 346 53.73 -142.33 122.12
CA LYS A 346 54.32 -141.84 120.84
C LYS A 346 53.52 -140.81 119.96
N LEU A 347 53.79 -139.49 120.09
CA LEU A 347 54.06 -138.43 119.04
C LEU A 347 53.25 -138.26 117.67
N LYS A 348 52.75 -137.04 117.17
CA LYS A 348 52.64 -136.45 115.69
C LYS A 348 51.60 -135.27 115.21
N ALA A 349 51.78 -134.45 114.05
CA ALA A 349 50.85 -133.41 113.26
C ALA A 349 51.30 -132.60 111.87
N ASP A 350 50.44 -131.85 111.00
CA ASP A 350 50.60 -131.16 109.56
C ASP A 350 49.53 -129.96 109.06
N ALA A 351 49.26 -129.14 107.91
CA ALA A 351 49.70 -128.41 106.56
C ALA A 351 48.54 -127.45 105.78
N VAL A 352 48.33 -126.59 104.65
CA VAL A 352 48.79 -125.72 103.35
C VAL A 352 47.66 -124.67 102.72
N SER A 353 47.45 -123.80 101.58
CA SER A 353 47.98 -123.00 100.29
C SER A 353 47.01 -121.88 99.49
N GLU A 354 47.23 -121.27 98.22
CA GLU A 354 46.66 -119.92 97.56
C GLU A 354 46.65 -119.45 95.94
N ARG A 355 45.99 -118.27 95.44
CA ARG A 355 46.12 -117.23 94.19
C ARG A 355 45.35 -117.23 92.71
N GLU A 356 45.20 -116.32 91.60
CA GLU A 356 45.45 -114.89 90.92
C GLU A 356 44.72 -114.45 89.46
N SER A 357 44.80 -113.21 88.73
CA SER A 357 44.14 -112.74 87.33
C SER A 357 44.47 -111.34 86.46
N SER A 358 43.85 -110.87 85.25
CA SER A 358 44.17 -109.65 84.24
C SER A 358 43.17 -108.93 83.09
N ILE A 359 43.54 -108.06 82.01
CA ILE A 359 42.73 -107.00 81.09
C ILE A 359 43.19 -106.44 79.57
N GLU A 360 42.39 -105.76 78.56
CA GLU A 360 42.75 -104.91 77.23
C GLU A 360 41.65 -104.22 76.16
N SER A 361 41.84 -103.19 75.16
CA SER A 361 40.92 -102.66 73.93
C SER A 361 41.27 -101.49 72.77
N ASP A 362 40.49 -101.27 71.59
CA ASP A 362 40.07 -100.06 70.60
C ASP A 362 40.62 -99.41 69.14
N TYR A 363 39.81 -98.76 68.14
CA TYR A 363 40.19 -97.99 66.78
C TYR A 363 39.18 -97.12 65.74
N VAL A 364 39.56 -96.39 64.57
CA VAL A 364 38.73 -95.42 63.57
C VAL A 364 39.13 -95.01 61.99
N GLY A 365 38.39 -94.19 61.07
CA GLY A 365 38.74 -93.64 59.60
C GLY A 365 37.78 -92.72 58.57
N TYR A 366 38.14 -92.13 57.31
CA TYR A 366 37.34 -91.17 56.28
C TYR A 366 37.88 -90.64 54.78
N ARG A 367 37.12 -90.06 53.68
CA ARG A 367 37.45 -89.04 52.45
C ARG A 367 36.69 -88.93 50.96
N SER A 368 36.61 -87.81 50.06
CA SER A 368 36.06 -87.65 48.54
C SER A 368 36.13 -86.28 47.57
N SER A 369 35.80 -86.14 46.16
CA SER A 369 35.62 -84.87 45.16
C SER A 369 35.41 -84.90 43.49
N ARG A 370 34.91 -83.86 42.61
CA ARG A 370 34.91 -83.66 41.00
C ARG A 370 34.29 -82.37 40.11
N MET A 371 34.36 -82.18 38.69
CA MET A 371 33.86 -81.01 37.68
C MET A 371 33.79 -81.21 36.03
N ASN A 372 33.48 -80.22 35.04
CA ASN A 372 33.42 -80.31 33.46
C ASN A 372 33.21 -78.99 32.47
N ASN A 373 33.40 -78.92 31.06
CA ASN A 373 33.09 -77.79 30.00
C ASN A 373 33.27 -77.97 28.34
N ARG A 374 32.77 -77.11 27.32
CA ARG A 374 32.93 -76.99 25.73
C ARG A 374 32.18 -75.74 24.95
N GLN A 375 32.02 -75.29 23.62
CA GLN A 375 32.54 -75.15 22.13
C GLN A 375 31.58 -74.20 21.17
N PHE A 376 31.52 -73.75 19.83
CA PHE A 376 32.17 -73.73 18.40
C PHE A 376 31.59 -72.63 17.29
N SER A 377 31.95 -72.52 15.92
CA SER A 377 31.66 -71.36 14.88
C SER A 377 31.66 -71.52 13.25
N TYR A 378 31.28 -70.49 12.34
CA TYR A 378 31.70 -70.04 10.87
C TYR A 378 30.73 -69.75 9.56
N GLY A 379 31.15 -69.12 8.37
CA GLY A 379 30.36 -68.68 7.08
C GLY A 379 31.02 -67.95 5.76
N SER A 380 30.40 -67.69 4.52
CA SER A 380 30.93 -66.96 3.22
C SER A 380 30.10 -66.70 1.81
N LEU A 381 30.34 -65.56 1.02
CA LEU A 381 30.50 -65.17 -0.51
C LEU A 381 29.50 -64.99 -1.80
N SER A 382 29.61 -63.82 -2.59
CA SER A 382 29.72 -63.43 -4.12
C SER A 382 28.67 -63.20 -5.35
N SER A 383 28.63 -61.94 -5.98
CA SER A 383 28.65 -61.29 -7.41
C SER A 383 27.80 -61.48 -8.78
N THR A 384 27.42 -60.37 -9.57
CA THR A 384 27.37 -60.08 -11.12
C THR A 384 26.45 -58.88 -11.73
N GLY A 385 26.56 -58.37 -13.03
CA GLY A 385 25.72 -57.30 -13.80
C GLY A 385 26.33 -56.67 -15.15
N SER A 386 25.88 -55.73 -16.08
CA SER A 386 24.64 -54.99 -16.63
C SER A 386 24.89 -54.02 -17.91
N LEU A 387 23.93 -53.49 -18.79
CA LEU A 387 24.19 -52.68 -20.10
C LEU A 387 23.04 -51.86 -20.94
N SER A 388 23.33 -50.75 -21.76
CA SER A 388 22.88 -50.37 -23.21
C SER A 388 22.06 -49.08 -23.79
N SER A 389 22.65 -48.24 -24.74
CA SER A 389 22.30 -47.63 -26.15
C SER A 389 21.36 -46.43 -26.71
N TYR A 390 21.81 -45.70 -27.83
CA TYR A 390 21.15 -44.92 -29.01
C TYR A 390 20.91 -43.32 -29.07
N ARG A 391 20.65 -42.44 -30.15
CA ARG A 391 20.53 -42.33 -31.71
C ARG A 391 20.58 -40.82 -32.35
N SER A 392 20.23 -40.46 -33.66
CA SER A 392 20.61 -39.15 -34.43
C SER A 392 19.88 -38.63 -35.80
N PHE A 393 20.17 -37.39 -36.39
CA PHE A 393 20.17 -36.82 -37.85
C PHE A 393 19.29 -35.60 -38.50
N SER A 394 19.43 -35.15 -39.83
CA SER A 394 19.18 -33.73 -40.46
C SER A 394 18.95 -33.41 -42.05
N HIS A 395 18.61 -32.12 -42.53
CA HIS A 395 18.96 -31.27 -43.83
C HIS A 395 18.12 -30.97 -45.21
N ARG A 396 18.11 -29.71 -45.84
CA ARG A 396 17.94 -29.10 -47.31
C ARG A 396 16.56 -28.89 -48.16
N ARG A 397 16.30 -28.22 -49.40
CA ARG A 397 16.56 -26.91 -50.24
C ARG A 397 15.63 -26.66 -51.58
N THR A 398 15.64 -25.51 -52.40
CA THR A 398 14.69 -25.03 -53.57
C THR A 398 15.25 -24.21 -54.86
N THR A 399 14.50 -23.70 -55.94
CA THR A 399 14.84 -22.73 -57.17
C THR A 399 13.73 -22.29 -58.31
N GLU A 400 14.00 -21.50 -59.46
CA GLU A 400 13.10 -20.53 -60.33
C GLU A 400 13.05 -20.44 -62.00
N PRO A 401 12.26 -19.54 -62.81
CA PRO A 401 11.89 -19.53 -64.35
C PRO A 401 11.96 -18.24 -65.40
N ASP A 402 11.30 -18.15 -66.66
CA ASP A 402 11.55 -17.22 -67.92
C ASP A 402 10.40 -16.66 -69.00
N LEU A 403 10.67 -16.07 -70.27
CA LEU A 403 9.99 -14.97 -71.19
C LEU A 403 9.78 -15.04 -72.84
N ARG A 404 9.14 -14.03 -73.63
CA ARG A 404 9.43 -13.42 -75.08
C ARG A 404 8.40 -12.54 -76.04
N LEU A 405 8.57 -12.30 -77.43
CA LEU A 405 8.39 -11.00 -78.31
C LEU A 405 8.04 -10.95 -79.93
N PHE A 406 7.71 -9.78 -80.65
CA PHE A 406 7.95 -9.26 -82.14
C PHE A 406 6.97 -8.43 -83.19
N HIS A 407 7.20 -8.25 -84.58
CA HIS A 407 7.00 -7.03 -85.59
C HIS A 407 6.29 -7.09 -87.08
N HIS A 408 6.14 -5.96 -87.91
CA HIS A 408 6.23 -5.69 -89.47
C HIS A 408 5.09 -5.04 -90.45
N THR A 409 5.37 -4.26 -91.58
CA THR A 409 4.44 -3.52 -92.64
C THR A 409 5.03 -2.86 -94.02
N ASP A 410 4.31 -2.53 -95.19
CA ASP A 410 4.68 -1.60 -96.41
C ASP A 410 3.64 -1.10 -97.60
N SER A 411 3.97 -0.85 -98.94
CA SER A 411 3.46 0.24 -99.95
C SER A 411 3.23 0.06 -101.58
N GLY A 412 2.81 1.10 -102.42
CA GLY A 412 3.19 1.39 -103.91
C GLY A 412 2.27 1.76 -105.22
N ILE A 413 2.53 2.89 -106.01
CA ILE A 413 2.66 3.22 -107.55
C ILE A 413 1.51 3.51 -108.68
N GLU A 414 1.80 4.13 -109.91
CA GLU A 414 0.90 4.81 -110.98
C GLU A 414 1.25 4.79 -112.57
N GLN A 415 0.57 5.59 -113.50
CA GLN A 415 0.97 6.20 -114.88
C GLN A 415 0.14 6.04 -116.27
N MET A 416 0.33 6.94 -117.32
CA MET A 416 0.22 6.82 -118.86
C MET A 416 -0.87 7.51 -119.81
N THR A 417 -0.53 8.04 -121.05
CA THR A 417 -1.43 8.66 -122.16
C THR A 417 -0.81 8.90 -123.62
N MET A 418 -1.53 9.02 -124.81
CA MET A 418 -1.01 9.50 -126.17
C MET A 418 -1.95 9.65 -127.47
N SER A 419 -1.52 10.43 -128.52
CA SER A 419 -1.77 10.36 -130.04
C SER A 419 -3.14 10.74 -130.75
N ARG A 420 -3.34 10.95 -132.11
CA ARG A 420 -2.58 11.49 -133.33
C ARG A 420 -3.44 11.49 -134.69
N CYS A 421 -2.97 12.12 -135.82
CA CYS A 421 -3.37 11.99 -137.31
C CYS A 421 -4.61 12.77 -137.90
N SER A 422 -4.94 13.01 -139.22
CA SER A 422 -4.36 12.94 -140.63
C SER A 422 -5.29 13.58 -141.76
N SER A 423 -4.90 13.78 -143.07
CA SER A 423 -5.72 14.57 -144.10
C SER A 423 -5.40 14.49 -145.65
N GLN A 424 -6.40 14.66 -146.58
CA GLN A 424 -6.26 15.21 -147.98
C GLN A 424 -7.61 15.58 -148.68
N SER A 425 -7.77 16.77 -149.32
CA SER A 425 -8.90 17.19 -150.22
C SER A 425 -8.74 18.67 -150.73
N GLN A 426 -7.69 18.97 -151.47
CA GLN A 426 -6.92 20.23 -151.31
C GLN A 426 -7.61 21.60 -151.52
N LEU A 427 -8.65 21.79 -152.35
CA LEU A 427 -9.20 23.15 -152.61
C LEU A 427 -10.46 23.51 -151.79
N ALA A 428 -11.35 22.54 -151.53
CA ALA A 428 -12.29 22.68 -150.41
C ALA A 428 -11.52 22.73 -149.08
N ASN A 429 -10.42 21.97 -149.00
CA ASN A 429 -9.48 22.09 -147.90
C ASN A 429 -8.75 23.43 -147.89
N GLU A 430 -8.47 24.20 -148.95
CA GLU A 430 -7.77 25.48 -148.75
C GLU A 430 -8.59 26.47 -147.92
N ARG A 431 -9.90 26.57 -148.19
CA ARG A 431 -10.80 27.36 -147.31
C ARG A 431 -10.99 26.72 -145.94
N LYS A 432 -11.08 25.39 -145.87
CA LYS A 432 -11.22 24.68 -144.60
C LYS A 432 -9.91 24.61 -143.80
N ILE A 433 -8.76 24.79 -144.43
CA ILE A 433 -7.41 24.94 -143.86
C ILE A 433 -7.31 26.37 -143.35
N ALA A 434 -7.62 27.40 -144.14
CA ALA A 434 -7.68 28.78 -143.62
C ALA A 434 -8.74 28.98 -142.50
N GLN A 435 -9.68 28.04 -142.33
CA GLN A 435 -10.58 27.95 -141.17
C GLN A 435 -9.99 27.11 -140.03
N LEU A 436 -9.44 25.92 -140.32
CA LEU A 436 -8.76 25.04 -139.36
C LEU A 436 -7.46 25.64 -138.82
N GLU A 437 -6.79 26.53 -139.54
CA GLU A 437 -5.61 27.29 -139.15
C GLU A 437 -6.00 28.43 -138.22
N ARG A 438 -7.14 29.10 -138.46
CA ARG A 438 -7.70 30.04 -137.48
C ARG A 438 -8.20 29.31 -136.22
N GLN A 439 -8.79 28.12 -136.37
CA GLN A 439 -9.13 27.25 -135.24
C GLN A 439 -7.88 26.69 -134.54
N LEU A 440 -6.79 26.40 -135.27
CA LEU A 440 -5.51 25.95 -134.72
C LEU A 440 -4.78 27.09 -134.03
N GLN A 441 -4.84 28.31 -134.55
CA GLN A 441 -4.32 29.53 -133.91
C GLN A 441 -5.10 29.85 -132.64
N SER A 442 -6.45 29.79 -132.67
CA SER A 442 -7.29 29.90 -131.48
C SER A 442 -6.93 28.81 -130.47
N ALA A 443 -6.97 27.54 -130.87
CA ALA A 443 -6.60 26.42 -130.00
C ALA A 443 -5.15 26.51 -129.49
N HIS A 444 -4.24 27.16 -130.23
CA HIS A 444 -2.87 27.41 -129.79
C HIS A 444 -2.79 28.56 -128.79
N THR A 445 -3.56 29.64 -128.96
CA THR A 445 -3.68 30.69 -127.91
C THR A 445 -4.37 30.14 -126.66
N ASP A 446 -5.43 29.34 -126.81
CA ASP A 446 -6.14 28.69 -125.72
C ASP A 446 -5.22 27.70 -124.99
N ASN A 447 -4.42 26.92 -125.72
CA ASN A 447 -3.46 26.00 -125.13
C ASN A 447 -2.23 26.71 -124.51
N GLN A 448 -1.85 27.92 -124.99
CA GLN A 448 -0.89 28.78 -124.30
C GLN A 448 -1.47 29.38 -123.01
N ILE A 449 -2.75 29.78 -123.00
CA ILE A 449 -3.46 30.27 -121.81
C ILE A 449 -3.54 29.13 -120.78
N GLN A 450 -4.03 27.95 -121.17
CA GLN A 450 -4.07 26.75 -120.32
C GLN A 450 -2.69 26.36 -119.77
N LYS A 451 -1.61 26.52 -120.56
CA LYS A 451 -0.24 26.29 -120.07
C LYS A 451 0.17 27.30 -118.98
N ARG A 452 -0.12 28.58 -119.18
CA ARG A 452 0.13 29.63 -118.16
C ARG A 452 -0.72 29.41 -116.91
N GLU A 453 -1.97 29.00 -117.05
CA GLU A 453 -2.84 28.61 -115.93
C GLU A 453 -2.26 27.40 -115.17
N ILE A 454 -1.81 26.36 -115.88
CA ILE A 454 -1.13 25.19 -115.28
C ILE A 454 0.18 25.59 -114.59
N GLU A 455 0.94 26.54 -115.13
CA GLU A 455 2.15 27.08 -114.50
C GLU A 455 1.82 27.89 -113.23
N VAL A 456 0.75 28.68 -113.22
CA VAL A 456 0.23 29.36 -112.03
C VAL A 456 -0.26 28.35 -110.99
N TYR A 457 -1.02 27.32 -111.37
CA TYR A 457 -1.44 26.26 -110.45
C TYR A 457 -0.25 25.49 -109.88
N LYS A 458 0.76 25.16 -110.69
CA LYS A 458 2.01 24.55 -110.19
C LYS A 458 2.73 25.45 -109.20
N SER A 459 2.84 26.75 -109.49
CA SER A 459 3.43 27.73 -108.57
C SER A 459 2.68 27.80 -107.24
N ASN A 460 1.34 27.85 -107.29
CA ASN A 460 0.47 27.89 -106.11
C ASN A 460 0.55 26.59 -105.29
N ILE A 461 0.61 25.43 -105.93
CA ILE A 461 0.83 24.13 -105.26
C ILE A 461 2.22 24.13 -104.60
N SER A 462 3.28 24.47 -105.32
CA SER A 462 4.64 24.55 -104.76
C SER A 462 4.75 25.53 -103.60
N GLN A 463 3.98 26.63 -103.60
CA GLN A 463 3.92 27.54 -102.48
C GLN A 463 3.14 26.94 -101.29
N SER A 464 1.97 26.36 -101.54
CA SER A 464 1.19 25.66 -100.51
C SER A 464 1.96 24.50 -99.87
N GLU A 465 2.87 23.86 -100.59
CA GLU A 465 3.76 22.83 -100.03
C GLU A 465 4.83 23.41 -99.10
N ARG A 466 5.45 24.55 -99.45
CA ARG A 466 6.37 25.28 -98.56
C ARG A 466 5.67 25.76 -97.29
N ASP A 467 4.44 26.25 -97.42
CA ASP A 467 3.64 26.73 -96.30
C ASP A 467 3.22 25.57 -95.39
N ARG A 468 2.77 24.44 -95.98
CA ARG A 468 2.53 23.18 -95.27
C ARG A 468 3.78 22.68 -94.53
N GLU A 469 4.95 22.72 -95.16
CA GLU A 469 6.18 22.27 -94.51
C GLU A 469 6.61 23.22 -93.39
N THR A 470 6.45 24.53 -93.58
CA THR A 470 6.72 25.56 -92.57
C THR A 470 5.80 25.41 -91.35
N LEU A 471 4.51 25.13 -91.57
CA LEU A 471 3.56 24.79 -90.51
C LEU A 471 3.94 23.46 -89.83
N SER A 472 4.33 22.43 -90.58
CA SER A 472 4.82 21.16 -90.02
C SER A 472 6.07 21.32 -89.14
N ARG A 473 6.97 22.24 -89.50
CA ARG A 473 8.14 22.61 -88.67
C ARG A 473 7.68 23.32 -87.39
N LYS A 474 6.82 24.33 -87.49
CA LYS A 474 6.24 25.04 -86.33
C LYS A 474 5.51 24.11 -85.35
N VAL A 475 4.69 23.18 -85.85
CA VAL A 475 3.99 22.18 -85.02
C VAL A 475 4.98 21.27 -84.29
N ARG A 476 6.08 20.85 -84.93
CA ARG A 476 7.15 20.07 -84.26
C ARG A 476 7.87 20.88 -83.17
N THR A 477 8.14 22.17 -83.41
CA THR A 477 8.71 23.06 -82.38
C THR A 477 7.76 23.20 -81.19
N LEU A 478 6.48 23.52 -81.42
CA LEU A 478 5.47 23.67 -80.37
C LEU A 478 5.26 22.36 -79.58
N MET A 479 5.26 21.20 -80.24
CA MET A 479 5.21 19.91 -79.53
C MET A 479 6.45 19.70 -78.65
N SER A 480 7.65 20.11 -79.10
CA SER A 480 8.86 20.03 -78.27
C SER A 480 8.78 20.96 -77.05
N GLU A 481 8.23 22.17 -77.23
CA GLU A 481 8.03 23.15 -76.15
C GLU A 481 7.00 22.65 -75.12
N ILE A 482 5.86 22.11 -75.57
CA ILE A 482 4.86 21.45 -74.71
C ILE A 482 5.51 20.33 -73.90
N ASN A 483 6.24 19.41 -74.55
CA ASN A 483 6.95 18.31 -73.88
C ASN A 483 8.00 18.79 -72.84
N THR A 484 8.59 19.98 -73.01
CA THR A 484 9.48 20.58 -71.99
C THR A 484 8.72 21.23 -70.85
N LEU A 485 7.58 21.86 -71.12
CA LEU A 485 6.72 22.47 -70.10
C LEU A 485 6.03 21.40 -69.24
N GLU A 486 5.58 20.29 -69.83
CA GLU A 486 5.00 19.15 -69.12
C GLU A 486 6.00 18.52 -68.15
N ARG A 487 7.26 18.31 -68.59
CA ARG A 487 8.34 17.83 -67.69
C ARG A 487 8.64 18.82 -66.58
N SER A 488 8.75 20.11 -66.89
CA SER A 488 8.99 21.16 -65.89
C SER A 488 7.85 21.22 -64.86
N LEU A 489 6.59 21.12 -65.30
CA LEU A 489 5.41 21.05 -64.43
C LEU A 489 5.48 19.82 -63.52
N GLY A 490 5.81 18.65 -64.06
CA GLY A 490 6.01 17.41 -63.29
C GLY A 490 7.05 17.58 -62.17
N GLU A 491 8.22 18.14 -62.48
CA GLU A 491 9.23 18.43 -61.46
C GLU A 491 8.74 19.43 -60.40
N GLN A 492 7.90 20.43 -60.76
CA GLN A 492 7.34 21.36 -59.79
C GLN A 492 6.27 20.71 -58.90
N THR A 493 5.47 19.77 -59.42
CA THR A 493 4.55 18.98 -58.59
C THR A 493 5.32 18.07 -57.62
N GLU A 494 6.36 17.37 -58.06
CA GLU A 494 7.21 16.57 -57.15
C GLU A 494 7.89 17.42 -56.06
N ARG A 495 8.32 18.64 -56.42
CA ARG A 495 8.87 19.61 -55.45
C ARG A 495 7.80 20.08 -54.45
N ALA A 496 6.57 20.33 -54.90
CA ALA A 496 5.46 20.69 -54.03
C ALA A 496 5.11 19.57 -53.05
N ASP A 497 4.93 18.34 -53.53
CA ASP A 497 4.63 17.16 -52.71
C ASP A 497 5.75 16.88 -51.68
N SER A 498 7.00 17.09 -52.09
CA SER A 498 8.17 16.99 -51.20
C SER A 498 8.16 18.07 -50.10
N LEU A 499 7.73 19.29 -50.41
CA LEU A 499 7.59 20.38 -49.44
C LEU A 499 6.38 20.18 -48.51
N GLU A 500 5.24 19.73 -49.02
CA GLU A 500 4.07 19.40 -48.21
C GLU A 500 4.38 18.24 -47.23
N SER A 501 5.09 17.21 -47.69
CA SER A 501 5.56 16.10 -46.85
C SER A 501 6.51 16.57 -45.74
N LYS A 502 7.43 17.49 -46.04
CA LYS A 502 8.31 18.12 -45.05
C LYS A 502 7.52 18.98 -44.05
N TYR A 503 6.54 19.75 -44.54
CA TYR A 503 5.66 20.58 -43.70
C TYR A 503 4.86 19.71 -42.73
N LYS A 504 4.17 18.67 -43.22
CA LYS A 504 3.42 17.70 -42.39
C LYS A 504 4.31 17.04 -41.34
N LYS A 505 5.57 16.70 -41.69
CA LYS A 505 6.53 16.19 -40.71
C LYS A 505 6.86 17.23 -39.63
N VAL A 506 7.24 18.45 -40.00
CA VAL A 506 7.56 19.53 -39.04
C VAL A 506 6.36 19.89 -38.16
N GLN A 507 5.14 19.87 -38.70
CA GLN A 507 3.90 20.06 -37.96
C GLN A 507 3.68 18.95 -36.91
N ASN A 508 3.90 17.69 -37.27
CA ASN A 508 3.83 16.57 -36.34
C ASN A 508 4.95 16.62 -35.28
N ASP A 509 6.18 16.95 -35.66
CA ASP A 509 7.31 17.11 -34.73
C ASP A 509 7.05 18.26 -33.74
N LEU A 510 6.47 19.37 -34.19
CA LEU A 510 6.05 20.51 -33.35
C LEU A 510 4.92 20.11 -32.39
N GLN A 511 3.89 19.39 -32.86
CA GLN A 511 2.82 18.90 -32.00
C GLN A 511 3.32 17.89 -30.97
N ASN A 512 4.27 17.01 -31.35
CA ASN A 512 4.92 16.09 -30.43
C ASN A 512 5.75 16.81 -29.35
N MET A 513 6.45 17.89 -29.71
CA MET A 513 7.15 18.73 -28.74
C MET A 513 6.18 19.48 -27.82
N LYS A 514 5.09 20.03 -28.37
CA LYS A 514 4.01 20.65 -27.58
C LYS A 514 3.44 19.67 -26.55
N ASN A 515 3.05 18.47 -26.99
CA ASN A 515 2.51 17.42 -26.10
C ASN A 515 3.49 17.06 -24.97
N LYS A 516 4.80 16.98 -25.27
CA LYS A 516 5.84 16.72 -24.26
C LYS A 516 5.94 17.84 -23.22
N TYR A 517 5.91 19.11 -23.64
CA TYR A 517 5.91 20.24 -22.72
C TYR A 517 4.62 20.30 -21.88
N GLU A 518 3.46 20.08 -22.48
CA GLU A 518 2.17 20.04 -21.76
C GLU A 518 2.10 18.90 -20.75
N ASN A 519 2.68 17.73 -21.06
CA ASN A 519 2.81 16.62 -20.11
C ASN A 519 3.78 16.95 -18.97
N SER A 520 4.98 17.44 -19.27
CA SER A 520 5.98 17.81 -18.25
C SER A 520 5.49 18.92 -17.30
N VAL A 521 4.70 19.88 -17.80
CA VAL A 521 4.03 20.88 -16.96
C VAL A 521 2.97 20.24 -16.06
N ARG A 522 2.19 19.28 -16.57
CA ARG A 522 1.16 18.55 -15.79
C ARG A 522 1.79 17.66 -14.71
N GLU A 523 2.88 16.97 -15.04
CA GLU A 523 3.69 16.17 -14.13
C GLU A 523 4.24 17.05 -13.00
N SER A 524 4.91 18.16 -13.31
CA SER A 524 5.44 19.09 -12.31
C SER A 524 4.34 19.75 -11.45
N GLN A 525 3.16 20.03 -12.01
CA GLN A 525 2.00 20.49 -11.23
C GLN A 525 1.50 19.42 -10.25
N SER A 526 1.48 18.14 -10.67
CA SER A 526 1.11 17.01 -9.81
C SER A 526 2.12 16.81 -8.68
N GLU A 527 3.42 16.82 -8.98
CA GLU A 527 4.50 16.76 -7.99
C GLU A 527 4.38 17.89 -6.95
N LEU A 528 4.10 19.12 -7.38
CA LEU A 528 3.91 20.27 -6.47
C LEU A 528 2.65 20.13 -5.60
N LEU A 529 1.58 19.51 -6.10
CA LEU A 529 0.37 19.22 -5.31
C LEU A 529 0.61 18.11 -4.29
N GLU A 530 1.26 17.01 -4.67
CA GLU A 530 1.57 15.90 -3.78
C GLU A 530 2.62 16.31 -2.73
N LEU A 531 3.62 17.11 -3.10
CA LEU A 531 4.57 17.68 -2.14
C LEU A 531 3.87 18.63 -1.15
N ARG A 532 2.89 19.44 -1.59
CA ARG A 532 2.04 20.25 -0.69
C ARG A 532 1.16 19.40 0.22
N LYS A 533 0.62 18.27 -0.26
CA LYS A 533 -0.15 17.29 0.53
C LYS A 533 0.72 16.65 1.61
N ASN A 534 1.90 16.16 1.25
CA ASN A 534 2.87 15.60 2.19
C ASN A 534 3.40 16.62 3.21
N MET A 535 3.58 17.88 2.83
CA MET A 535 3.93 18.93 3.80
C MET A 535 2.79 19.20 4.80
N ARG A 536 1.51 19.21 4.36
CA ARG A 536 0.37 19.32 5.29
C ARG A 536 0.33 18.16 6.27
N LEU A 537 0.42 16.91 5.78
CA LEU A 537 0.44 15.72 6.64
C LEU A 537 1.56 15.76 7.70
N LYS A 538 2.75 16.26 7.34
CA LYS A 538 3.87 16.46 8.29
C LYS A 538 3.60 17.59 9.31
N ILE A 539 2.90 18.65 8.90
CA ILE A 539 2.47 19.72 9.81
C ILE A 539 1.40 19.20 10.77
N ASP A 540 0.40 18.46 10.28
CA ASP A 540 -0.66 17.86 11.11
C ASP A 540 -0.10 16.83 12.10
N GLU A 541 0.89 16.03 11.67
CA GLU A 541 1.61 15.11 12.55
C GLU A 541 2.44 15.85 13.62
N ALA A 542 3.09 16.97 13.26
CA ALA A 542 3.82 17.81 14.21
C ALA A 542 2.88 18.51 15.20
N ILE A 543 1.70 18.94 14.76
CA ILE A 543 0.64 19.50 15.62
C ILE A 543 0.19 18.44 16.64
N ARG A 544 -0.19 17.23 16.20
CA ARG A 544 -0.56 16.14 17.13
C ARG A 544 0.57 15.76 18.08
N LYS A 545 1.83 15.78 17.65
CA LYS A 545 2.98 15.53 18.53
C LYS A 545 3.13 16.62 19.60
N ASN A 546 2.88 17.88 19.24
CA ASN A 546 2.89 19.02 20.17
C ASN A 546 1.69 18.98 21.15
N GLU A 547 0.49 18.64 20.68
CA GLU A 547 -0.70 18.44 21.52
C GLU A 547 -0.51 17.30 22.53
N ASN A 548 0.03 16.16 22.08
CA ASN A 548 0.37 15.04 22.98
C ASN A 548 1.51 15.40 23.96
N ALA A 549 2.46 16.26 23.58
CA ALA A 549 3.48 16.76 24.49
C ALA A 549 2.87 17.67 25.57
N ARG A 550 2.00 18.60 25.19
CA ARG A 550 1.27 19.49 26.11
C ARG A 550 0.34 18.74 27.06
N SER A 551 -0.30 17.66 26.60
CA SER A 551 -1.09 16.79 27.50
C SER A 551 -0.21 16.19 28.59
N ARG A 552 0.97 15.66 28.24
CA ARG A 552 1.91 15.08 29.23
C ARG A 552 2.55 16.14 30.13
N GLU A 553 2.75 17.35 29.61
CA GLU A 553 3.21 18.51 30.39
C GLU A 553 2.16 18.88 31.45
N TYR A 554 0.88 18.95 31.06
CA TYR A 554 -0.25 19.13 31.98
C TYR A 554 -0.41 18.00 33.00
N ASP A 555 -0.33 16.73 32.55
CA ASP A 555 -0.38 15.55 33.44
C ASP A 555 0.78 15.57 34.46
N SER A 556 1.97 16.02 34.03
CA SER A 556 3.15 16.16 34.89
C SER A 556 3.02 17.34 35.85
N ASP A 557 2.46 18.48 35.43
CA ASP A 557 2.20 19.64 36.29
C ASP A 557 1.13 19.32 37.35
N GLN A 558 0.11 18.52 37.00
CA GLN A 558 -0.87 18.01 37.96
C GLN A 558 -0.19 17.10 38.99
N GLN A 559 0.61 16.11 38.56
CA GLN A 559 1.40 15.27 39.49
C GLN A 559 2.34 16.08 40.38
N ILE A 560 2.94 17.16 39.86
CA ILE A 560 3.77 18.08 40.64
C ILE A 560 2.94 18.88 41.66
N CYS A 561 1.67 19.19 41.37
CA CYS A 561 0.76 19.80 42.34
C CYS A 561 0.34 18.79 43.42
N ASP A 562 -0.09 17.59 43.04
CA ASP A 562 -0.49 16.52 43.95
C ASP A 562 0.65 16.18 44.94
N LEU A 563 1.88 16.02 44.43
CA LEU A 563 3.08 15.77 45.25
C LEU A 563 3.48 16.96 46.14
N ARG A 564 3.12 18.20 45.78
CA ARG A 564 3.33 19.38 46.66
C ARG A 564 2.34 19.38 47.81
N ASP A 565 1.08 19.05 47.56
CA ASP A 565 0.04 18.97 48.59
C ASP A 565 0.31 17.81 49.55
N GLU A 566 0.70 16.63 49.05
CA GLU A 566 1.18 15.52 49.90
C GLU A 566 2.38 15.93 50.76
N LEU A 567 3.37 16.60 50.17
CA LEU A 567 4.56 17.08 50.88
C LEU A 567 4.20 18.10 51.98
N ASP A 568 3.24 19.00 51.73
CA ASP A 568 2.78 19.97 52.73
C ASP A 568 1.96 19.32 53.84
N ASP A 569 1.14 18.30 53.56
CA ASP A 569 0.47 17.52 54.60
C ASP A 569 1.45 16.65 55.41
N LEU A 570 2.51 16.13 54.80
CA LEU A 570 3.60 15.47 55.52
C LEU A 570 4.39 16.46 56.41
N LYS A 571 4.66 17.69 55.95
CA LYS A 571 5.22 18.76 56.80
C LYS A 571 4.30 19.07 57.99
N ARG A 572 2.99 19.23 57.75
CA ARG A 572 2.00 19.47 58.82
C ARG A 572 1.94 18.31 59.82
N GLN A 573 2.05 17.06 59.37
CA GLN A 573 2.14 15.88 60.24
C GLN A 573 3.43 15.87 61.07
N LEU A 574 4.59 16.14 60.45
CA LEU A 574 5.88 16.25 61.13
C LEU A 574 5.87 17.38 62.18
N GLU A 575 5.26 18.52 61.88
CA GLU A 575 5.15 19.63 62.84
C GLU A 575 4.27 19.26 64.05
N ARG A 576 3.16 18.52 63.85
CA ARG A 576 2.35 17.95 64.95
C ARG A 576 3.16 16.97 65.79
N ALA A 577 3.91 16.07 65.17
CA ALA A 577 4.77 15.10 65.85
C ALA A 577 5.87 15.79 66.67
N ASN A 578 6.54 16.80 66.11
CA ASN A 578 7.55 17.60 66.81
C ASN A 578 6.96 18.35 68.02
N LYS A 579 5.73 18.88 67.91
CA LYS A 579 5.01 19.49 69.05
C LYS A 579 4.68 18.46 70.15
N GLN A 580 4.28 17.24 69.77
CA GLN A 580 4.05 16.14 70.72
C GLN A 580 5.35 15.69 71.41
N ILE A 581 6.47 15.59 70.67
CA ILE A 581 7.79 15.26 71.22
C ILE A 581 8.24 16.35 72.20
N ALA A 582 8.12 17.63 71.84
CA ALA A 582 8.47 18.74 72.74
C ALA A 582 7.60 18.76 74.01
N GLN A 583 6.31 18.42 73.91
CA GLN A 583 5.44 18.25 75.07
C GLN A 583 5.89 17.07 75.95
N ALA A 584 6.19 15.92 75.36
CA ALA A 584 6.68 14.74 76.07
C ALA A 584 8.03 14.98 76.75
N GLU A 585 8.95 15.69 76.10
CA GLU A 585 10.21 16.13 76.71
C GLU A 585 10.00 17.06 77.89
N ASN A 586 9.08 18.02 77.80
CA ASN A 586 8.79 18.94 78.90
C ASN A 586 8.13 18.20 80.09
N LEU A 587 7.25 17.24 79.83
CA LEU A 587 6.71 16.34 80.85
C LEU A 587 7.82 15.49 81.50
N ARG A 588 8.72 14.89 80.70
CA ARG A 588 9.88 14.15 81.22
C ARG A 588 10.76 15.05 82.10
N LYS A 589 11.16 16.23 81.63
CA LYS A 589 12.00 17.18 82.38
C LYS A 589 11.32 17.65 83.68
N SER A 590 9.99 17.68 83.72
CA SER A 590 9.24 17.92 84.96
C SER A 590 9.24 16.70 85.90
N GLN A 591 9.05 15.49 85.38
CA GLN A 591 9.13 14.24 86.16
C GLN A 591 10.53 13.99 86.73
N GLU A 592 11.58 14.31 85.96
CA GLU A 592 12.99 14.24 86.35
C GLU A 592 13.25 15.13 87.58
N LYS A 593 12.82 16.40 87.55
CA LYS A 593 12.87 17.32 88.69
C LYS A 593 12.05 16.86 89.91
N TYR A 594 10.87 16.27 89.69
CA TYR A 594 10.10 15.68 90.79
C TYR A 594 10.84 14.49 91.40
N GLY A 595 11.47 13.64 90.59
CA GLY A 595 12.31 12.53 91.02
C GLY A 595 13.52 12.99 91.84
N GLU A 596 14.28 13.97 91.35
CA GLU A 596 15.38 14.61 92.08
C GLU A 596 14.93 15.16 93.44
N THR A 597 13.75 15.81 93.48
CA THR A 597 13.16 16.37 94.71
C THR A 597 12.82 15.26 95.71
N TRP A 598 12.17 14.19 95.26
CA TRP A 598 11.83 13.04 96.11
C TRP A 598 13.07 12.27 96.59
N GLU A 599 14.06 12.06 95.73
CA GLU A 599 15.35 11.47 96.13
C GLU A 599 16.05 12.32 97.19
N ASN A 600 16.07 13.64 97.02
CA ASN A 600 16.69 14.53 98.00
C ASN A 600 15.96 14.49 99.35
N GLN A 601 14.62 14.53 99.36
CA GLN A 601 13.83 14.36 100.58
C GLN A 601 14.07 12.99 101.25
N TYR A 602 14.16 11.91 100.47
CA TYR A 602 14.45 10.56 100.98
C TYR A 602 15.87 10.46 101.57
N ARG A 603 16.88 11.07 100.94
CA ARG A 603 18.25 11.15 101.47
C ARG A 603 18.31 11.96 102.78
N ILE A 604 17.59 13.08 102.86
CA ILE A 604 17.45 13.88 104.09
C ILE A 604 16.80 13.05 105.20
N ALA A 605 15.66 12.43 104.94
CA ALA A 605 14.96 11.60 105.92
C ALA A 605 15.80 10.39 106.41
N ILE A 606 16.61 9.78 105.56
CA ILE A 606 17.59 8.75 105.98
C ILE A 606 18.65 9.34 106.90
N SER A 607 19.18 10.52 106.59
CA SER A 607 20.21 11.20 107.41
C SER A 607 19.65 11.59 108.79
N GLU A 608 18.41 12.11 108.84
CA GLU A 608 17.69 12.41 110.07
C GLU A 608 17.42 11.14 110.90
N LEU A 609 16.92 10.06 110.27
CA LEU A 609 16.73 8.76 110.94
C LEU A 609 18.05 8.18 111.47
N GLN A 610 19.17 8.39 110.78
CA GLN A 610 20.48 7.96 111.27
C GLN A 610 20.95 8.83 112.44
N SER A 611 20.81 10.14 112.35
CA SER A 611 21.11 11.06 113.46
C SER A 611 20.30 10.72 114.73
N LEU A 612 19.00 10.44 114.58
CA LEU A 612 18.13 10.00 115.67
C LEU A 612 18.53 8.62 116.23
N ARG A 613 19.06 7.70 115.41
CA ARG A 613 19.61 6.41 115.89
C ARG A 613 20.88 6.61 116.70
N ASP A 614 21.77 7.49 116.26
CA ASP A 614 23.04 7.78 116.93
C ASP A 614 22.81 8.55 118.24
N GLU A 615 21.84 9.48 118.27
CA GLU A 615 21.35 10.08 119.51
C GLU A 615 20.71 9.03 120.43
N ASN A 616 19.87 8.14 119.92
CA ASN A 616 19.28 7.06 120.72
C ASN A 616 20.34 6.11 121.31
N ALA A 617 21.43 5.84 120.58
CA ALA A 617 22.57 5.08 121.06
C ALA A 617 23.39 5.83 122.13
N ASN A 618 23.53 7.16 121.99
CA ASN A 618 24.14 8.04 122.99
C ASN A 618 23.28 8.08 124.27
N LEU A 619 21.96 8.29 124.16
CA LEU A 619 21.00 8.25 125.26
C LEU A 619 21.01 6.90 125.99
N LYS A 620 20.95 5.78 125.26
CA LYS A 620 21.13 4.43 125.84
C LYS A 620 22.47 4.27 126.58
N SER A 621 23.52 4.96 126.14
CA SER A 621 24.84 4.94 126.78
C SER A 621 24.92 5.84 128.01
N LYS A 622 24.26 7.02 128.00
CA LYS A 622 24.05 7.85 129.21
C LYS A 622 23.25 7.07 130.25
N ILE A 623 22.11 6.49 129.86
CA ILE A 623 21.26 5.68 130.72
C ILE A 623 22.03 4.50 131.33
N ARG A 624 22.86 3.79 130.57
CA ARG A 624 23.73 2.73 131.12
C ARG A 624 24.78 3.24 132.12
N ARG A 625 25.34 4.44 131.91
CA ARG A 625 26.24 5.07 132.90
C ARG A 625 25.46 5.43 134.17
N GLN A 626 24.31 6.07 134.03
CA GLN A 626 23.45 6.46 135.16
C GLN A 626 22.94 5.25 135.96
N TYR A 627 22.57 4.15 135.31
CA TYR A 627 22.24 2.90 136.02
C TYR A 627 23.42 2.35 136.83
N ARG A 628 24.65 2.42 136.27
CA ARG A 628 25.85 1.96 136.98
C ARG A 628 26.31 2.93 138.09
N GLU A 629 26.06 4.22 137.91
CA GLU A 629 26.24 5.26 138.93
C GLU A 629 25.25 5.07 140.08
N VAL A 630 23.96 4.85 139.78
CA VAL A 630 22.93 4.49 140.78
C VAL A 630 23.25 3.15 141.45
N GLU A 631 23.77 2.16 140.73
CA GLU A 631 24.24 0.89 141.30
C GLU A 631 25.40 1.11 142.29
N LEU A 632 26.41 1.90 141.91
CA LEU A 632 27.54 2.24 142.78
C LEU A 632 27.11 3.08 143.99
N LEU A 633 26.22 4.05 143.82
CA LEU A 633 25.62 4.83 144.91
C LEU A 633 24.77 3.94 145.83
N THR A 634 24.06 2.94 145.29
CA THR A 634 23.31 1.95 146.08
C THR A 634 24.26 1.02 146.84
N GLN A 635 25.39 0.65 146.26
CA GLN A 635 26.45 -0.11 146.96
C GLN A 635 27.09 0.74 148.06
N GLN A 636 27.40 2.01 147.80
CA GLN A 636 27.90 2.95 148.81
C GLN A 636 26.88 3.18 149.94
N SER A 637 25.59 3.31 149.62
CA SER A 637 24.51 3.42 150.62
C SER A 637 24.44 2.18 151.49
N LYS A 638 24.55 0.97 150.91
CA LYS A 638 24.57 -0.28 151.68
C LYS A 638 25.81 -0.42 152.56
N VAL A 639 26.98 -0.01 152.06
CA VAL A 639 28.21 0.05 152.87
C VAL A 639 28.06 1.09 153.99
N GLY A 640 27.42 2.23 153.74
CA GLY A 640 27.07 3.21 154.77
C GLY A 640 26.11 2.64 155.81
N ASP A 641 25.06 1.93 155.38
CA ASP A 641 24.11 1.22 156.24
C ASP A 641 24.78 0.10 157.05
N GLU A 642 25.87 -0.50 156.56
CA GLU A 642 26.65 -1.52 157.26
C GLU A 642 27.67 -0.89 158.22
N VAL A 643 28.31 0.23 157.87
CA VAL A 643 29.16 1.03 158.74
C VAL A 643 28.35 1.60 159.91
N ALA A 644 27.19 2.20 159.66
CA ALA A 644 26.30 2.69 160.72
C ALA A 644 25.81 1.57 161.66
N LYS A 645 25.66 0.33 161.16
CA LYS A 645 25.38 -0.88 161.97
C LYS A 645 26.60 -1.43 162.73
N LEU A 646 27.81 -0.98 162.41
CA LEU A 646 29.04 -1.28 163.16
C LEU A 646 29.31 -0.19 164.21
N GLU A 647 29.11 1.09 163.87
CA GLU A 647 29.20 2.23 164.78
C GLU A 647 28.19 2.08 165.94
N THR A 648 26.91 1.84 165.63
CA THR A 648 25.86 1.53 166.64
C THR A 648 26.07 0.22 167.42
N ARG A 649 27.08 -0.59 167.06
CA ARG A 649 27.53 -1.74 167.88
C ARG A 649 28.76 -1.44 168.73
N PHE A 650 29.56 -0.43 168.37
CA PHE A 650 30.71 0.02 169.15
C PHE A 650 30.28 0.87 170.34
N ASP A 651 29.35 1.82 170.13
CA ASP A 651 28.87 2.75 171.17
C ASP A 651 28.21 2.04 172.36
N PHE A 652 27.74 0.80 172.19
CA PHE A 652 27.10 0.00 173.25
C PHE A 652 28.07 -0.69 174.23
N GLN A 653 29.39 -0.49 174.11
CA GLN A 653 30.38 -1.09 175.04
C GLN A 653 31.31 -0.09 175.76
N THR A 654 31.21 1.22 175.49
CA THR A 654 31.99 2.25 176.21
C THR A 654 31.10 3.16 177.06
N GLU A 655 31.07 2.81 178.35
CA GLU A 655 30.79 3.68 179.51
C GLU A 655 29.51 4.54 179.52
N SER A 656 28.58 4.04 180.33
CA SER A 656 27.65 4.85 181.10
C SER A 656 28.33 6.00 181.88
N GLN A 657 28.25 7.23 181.37
CA GLN A 657 28.45 8.46 182.15
C GLN A 657 27.81 9.69 181.47
N SER A 658 27.55 10.73 182.26
CA SER A 658 26.98 12.04 181.89
C SER A 658 25.57 12.07 181.26
N ASP A 659 24.64 12.36 182.15
CA ASP A 659 23.27 12.82 181.99
C ASP A 659 22.97 13.94 180.96
N SER A 660 21.69 13.99 180.56
CA SER A 660 20.85 15.21 180.48
C SER A 660 21.17 16.33 179.47
N GLU A 661 20.39 16.41 178.37
CA GLU A 661 19.27 17.38 178.23
C GLU A 661 18.51 17.25 176.87
N ARG A 662 17.30 17.84 176.81
CA ARG A 662 16.59 18.50 175.66
C ARG A 662 16.76 17.95 174.21
N SER A 663 15.73 17.48 173.48
CA SER A 663 14.41 18.03 173.08
C SER A 663 14.40 18.65 171.67
N ASP A 664 13.30 18.40 170.92
CA ASP A 664 12.88 19.06 169.66
C ASP A 664 13.75 18.79 168.40
N ALA A 665 13.24 18.78 167.16
CA ALA A 665 11.87 18.65 166.63
C ALA A 665 11.87 18.29 165.11
N ILE A 666 10.71 17.85 164.57
CA ILE A 666 10.15 18.14 163.22
C ILE A 666 11.16 18.18 162.03
N SER A 667 11.29 17.20 161.15
CA SER A 667 10.29 16.54 160.25
C SER A 667 9.52 17.47 159.32
N ASP A 668 9.96 17.61 158.05
CA ASP A 668 9.09 18.05 156.93
C ASP A 668 9.41 17.21 155.67
N PRO A 669 8.43 16.71 154.87
CA PRO A 669 8.68 15.59 153.97
C PRO A 669 8.65 15.87 152.45
N ARG A 670 9.76 15.49 151.80
CA ARG A 670 9.89 15.02 150.41
C ARG A 670 9.75 16.04 149.26
#